data_AF-A0A1X7RA28-F1
#
_entry.id   AF-A0A1X7RA28-F1
#
_cell.length_a   1.000
_cell.length_b   1.000
_cell.length_c   1.000
_cell.angle_alpha   90.00
_cell.angle_beta   90.00
_cell.angle_gamma   90.00
#
_symmetry.space_group_name_H-M   'P 1'
#
loop_
_entity.id
_entity.type
_entity.pdbx_description
1 polymer ?
#
loop_
_entity_poly.entity_id
_entity_poly.type
_entity_poly.pdbx_seq_one_letter_code
_entity_poly.pdbx_strand_id
1 'polypeptide(L)'
;MFPRSDSEDNGNYDDFMYSDDDAMSSGDDMEFESDNDNNSSSNNNNGGNVPQENADEIPLDRRYDELMEVVDELFEVHNFALAREKLAEFPSNEAFSSKTVFKVHLKELESWVQELKFCTTYPSAKDVALTMIESMSIFTYSEDLIEDNEVLGIVKLVDDLIIGKEFSSKCGLLFNLTEERKAILLKSIEFYRSLLSELEGVLNFEFTPSWIGRIVFLYKYKIHYLTIVDAIVKDKEVPQTTMKSLQTMLDHTTNLLSVNGSGLDPKLLVDLLRIKTEAIIYQFIRHGGSPSSEYREGVENNVMKLDDLIYGSSTLKHDPKLIVISKTGCGIHYMPRSILDDVESTGYGPGSSRLDTFLERMKDTKKMFIEALTKFEEIGYGRSSSSDLQTYHKLLVGFIVLSSMVQLKTNKLDFNVKVGKIPVVDPFTFEEIRIIEDTPFVQLLKKINQDWLKCDVAALYDDFNQFGQLKITLGYFLEKILILTQSMKLWTQIAPNYNCLSVKDICKQLTYDKEKPMTRDGLLTLLMTSIMRGNADVYYKIDFIDDVVYFGDEYKVPLTLSSHHQPSLKGKDELTSYEFANDVGVRSVESIHFDLDVRGAYFFDQLKQARIEHTHVPSPVKTELANTDIAKDGSQPTAKEQQAKLHEKYMQLVGMAEKNIDKLERKQRDNER
;
A
#
# COMPACT_ATOMS: atom_id res chain seq x y z
N MET A 1 -56.08 29.17 -10.52
CA MET A 1 -56.89 28.50 -9.50
C MET A 1 -55.98 27.46 -8.87
N PHE A 2 -55.34 27.79 -7.75
CA PHE A 2 -54.38 26.95 -7.04
C PHE A 2 -54.98 26.64 -5.66
N PRO A 3 -54.93 25.39 -5.17
CA PRO A 3 -55.14 25.14 -3.76
C PRO A 3 -53.81 25.22 -3.01
N ARG A 4 -53.84 26.02 -1.95
CA ARG A 4 -52.90 26.02 -0.83
C ARG A 4 -53.04 24.71 -0.04
N SER A 5 -51.94 24.21 0.48
CA SER A 5 -51.93 23.38 1.68
C SER A 5 -50.78 23.85 2.55
N ASP A 6 -51.18 24.46 3.67
CA ASP A 6 -50.36 24.83 4.81
C ASP A 6 -49.87 23.56 5.51
N SER A 7 -48.59 23.52 5.87
CA SER A 7 -48.12 22.74 7.02
C SER A 7 -46.86 23.40 7.58
N GLU A 8 -47.10 24.08 8.69
CA GLU A 8 -46.13 24.58 9.64
C GLU A 8 -45.29 23.42 10.17
N ASP A 9 -43.97 23.53 10.11
CA ASP A 9 -43.10 22.86 11.08
C ASP A 9 -41.92 23.76 11.40
N ASN A 10 -42.03 24.39 12.56
CA ASN A 10 -41.04 25.25 13.19
C ASN A 10 -39.96 24.36 13.82
N GLY A 11 -38.73 24.51 13.32
CA GLY A 11 -37.55 23.81 13.83
C GLY A 11 -36.30 24.68 13.84
N ASN A 12 -36.34 25.75 14.64
CA ASN A 12 -35.25 26.37 15.38
C ASN A 12 -33.82 26.27 14.77
N TYR A 13 -33.53 27.13 13.80
CA TYR A 13 -32.17 27.52 13.40
C TYR A 13 -31.88 28.87 14.04
N ASP A 14 -31.31 28.90 15.23
CA ASP A 14 -30.71 30.08 15.88
C ASP A 14 -30.16 29.64 17.24
N ASP A 15 -28.92 29.12 17.33
CA ASP A 15 -28.17 29.05 18.60
C ASP A 15 -26.70 28.58 18.47
N PHE A 16 -25.95 29.05 17.48
CA PHE A 16 -24.47 28.94 17.50
C PHE A 16 -23.82 30.18 16.88
N MET A 17 -24.03 31.32 17.53
CA MET A 17 -23.24 32.54 17.37
C MET A 17 -22.99 33.11 18.77
N TYR A 18 -22.01 32.57 19.49
CA TYR A 18 -21.40 33.26 20.63
C TYR A 18 -20.15 33.99 20.13
N SER A 19 -20.43 35.23 19.72
CA SER A 19 -19.69 36.47 20.01
C SER A 19 -18.28 36.39 20.59
N ASP A 20 -17.39 37.06 19.85
CA ASP A 20 -16.32 37.92 20.35
C ASP A 20 -16.70 38.61 21.68
N ASP A 21 -15.79 38.54 22.65
CA ASP A 21 -15.60 39.61 23.63
C ASP A 21 -14.09 39.83 23.80
N ASP A 22 -13.65 40.92 23.19
CA ASP A 22 -12.46 41.67 23.53
C ASP A 22 -12.48 42.08 25.02
N ALA A 23 -11.30 42.13 25.65
CA ALA A 23 -10.67 43.42 25.97
C ALA A 23 -9.70 43.36 27.18
N MET A 24 -8.69 44.24 27.06
CA MET A 24 -7.81 44.81 28.08
C MET A 24 -6.57 43.97 28.45
N SER A 25 -5.39 44.38 27.94
CA SER A 25 -4.51 45.42 28.52
C SER A 25 -3.80 44.88 29.76
N SER A 26 -2.48 44.83 29.88
CA SER A 26 -1.40 45.79 29.57
C SER A 26 -0.10 44.99 29.57
N GLY A 27 0.86 45.25 28.70
CA GLY A 27 1.89 46.25 28.97
C GLY A 27 2.96 45.66 29.89
N ASP A 28 4.10 45.26 29.33
CA ASP A 28 5.42 45.31 29.96
C ASP A 28 6.47 44.93 28.90
N ASP A 29 6.84 45.92 28.09
CA ASP A 29 8.13 46.00 27.44
C ASP A 29 9.19 46.21 28.53
N MET A 30 10.09 45.25 28.70
CA MET A 30 11.30 45.41 29.51
C MET A 30 12.50 45.13 28.61
N GLU A 31 12.89 46.17 27.88
CA GLU A 31 14.24 46.35 27.35
C GLU A 31 15.23 46.31 28.53
N PHE A 32 16.20 45.40 28.45
CA PHE A 32 17.32 45.35 29.38
C PHE A 32 18.54 45.98 28.70
N GLU A 33 18.57 47.31 28.66
CA GLU A 33 19.82 48.06 28.51
C GLU A 33 20.50 48.06 29.88
N SER A 34 21.72 47.52 29.96
CA SER A 34 22.60 47.72 31.09
C SER A 34 23.91 48.34 30.62
N ASP A 35 23.87 49.67 30.46
CA ASP A 35 25.04 50.52 30.63
C ASP A 35 25.54 50.39 32.06
N ASN A 36 26.83 50.07 32.23
CA ASN A 36 27.49 50.21 33.51
C ASN A 36 28.89 50.80 33.31
N ASP A 37 28.92 52.11 33.08
CA ASP A 37 30.07 52.96 33.34
C ASP A 37 30.13 53.29 34.84
N ASN A 38 31.16 52.82 35.55
CA ASN A 38 32.10 53.70 36.26
C ASN A 38 33.14 52.93 37.11
N ASN A 39 34.41 53.22 36.78
CA ASN A 39 35.40 53.82 37.69
C ASN A 39 35.96 52.95 38.83
N SER A 40 37.24 52.57 38.75
CA SER A 40 38.34 53.38 39.32
C SER A 40 39.65 52.59 39.53
N SER A 41 40.72 53.19 39.02
CA SER A 41 42.05 53.34 39.65
C SER A 41 42.86 52.10 40.06
N SER A 42 43.92 51.82 39.30
CA SER A 42 45.33 52.06 39.71
C SER A 42 46.30 51.27 38.83
N ASN A 43 47.19 51.94 38.09
CA ASN A 43 48.63 51.82 38.37
C ASN A 43 49.51 52.79 37.57
N ASN A 44 50.60 53.15 38.24
CA ASN A 44 51.65 54.11 37.91
C ASN A 44 52.62 53.69 36.79
N ASN A 45 53.30 54.71 36.25
CA ASN A 45 54.58 54.73 35.51
C ASN A 45 54.53 54.11 34.09
N ASN A 46 55.13 54.69 33.04
CA ASN A 46 56.44 55.32 32.99
C ASN A 46 56.59 56.12 31.68
N GLY A 47 57.43 57.17 31.70
CA GLY A 47 58.38 57.54 30.64
C GLY A 47 57.92 57.70 29.20
N GLY A 48 57.96 58.93 28.71
CA GLY A 48 57.84 59.23 27.29
C GLY A 48 58.88 58.51 26.43
N ASN A 49 58.38 57.84 25.40
CA ASN A 49 59.07 57.59 24.14
C ASN A 49 57.99 57.61 23.06
N VAL A 50 58.20 58.42 22.03
CA VAL A 50 57.42 58.40 20.80
C VAL A 50 57.58 57.00 20.17
N PRO A 51 56.52 56.19 20.03
CA PRO A 51 56.57 55.02 19.17
C PRO A 51 56.24 55.50 17.75
N GLN A 52 57.09 55.13 16.80
CA GLN A 52 56.73 55.10 15.39
C GLN A 52 55.39 54.37 15.24
N GLU A 53 54.54 54.89 14.35
CA GLU A 53 53.37 54.22 13.78
C GLU A 53 53.81 52.85 13.23
N ASN A 54 53.82 51.83 14.09
CA ASN A 54 53.66 50.46 13.65
C ASN A 54 52.18 50.35 13.31
N ALA A 55 51.87 50.15 12.03
CA ALA A 55 50.53 49.84 11.59
C ALA A 55 49.97 48.74 12.51
N ASP A 56 48.94 49.08 13.28
CA ASP A 56 48.27 48.14 14.17
C ASP A 56 47.83 46.94 13.35
N GLU A 57 48.54 45.82 13.49
CA GLU A 57 48.10 44.54 12.97
C GLU A 57 46.80 44.20 13.69
N ILE A 58 45.67 44.48 13.01
CA ILE A 58 44.34 44.04 13.43
C ILE A 58 44.46 42.54 13.77
N PRO A 59 44.07 42.12 14.99
CA PRO A 59 44.12 40.72 15.36
C PRO A 59 43.44 39.86 14.30
N LEU A 60 44.08 38.76 13.90
CA LEU A 60 43.62 37.87 12.84
C LEU A 60 42.16 37.42 13.03
N ASP A 61 41.73 37.23 14.28
CA ASP A 61 40.34 36.87 14.62
C ASP A 61 39.34 37.99 14.27
N ARG A 62 39.71 39.26 14.50
CA ARG A 62 38.85 40.41 14.17
C ARG A 62 38.69 40.59 12.66
N ARG A 63 39.74 40.32 11.87
CA ARG A 63 39.63 40.31 10.40
C ARG A 63 38.69 39.22 9.89
N TYR A 64 38.67 38.06 10.55
CA TYR A 64 37.75 36.99 10.20
C TYR A 64 36.30 37.40 10.50
N ASP A 65 36.03 37.98 11.66
CA ASP A 65 34.67 38.41 12.02
C ASP A 65 34.15 39.51 11.07
N GLU A 66 35.00 40.50 10.76
CA GLU A 66 34.68 41.56 9.78
C GLU A 66 34.40 40.97 8.37
N LEU A 67 35.17 39.95 7.94
CA LEU A 67 34.90 39.27 6.67
C LEU A 67 33.56 38.52 6.69
N MET A 68 33.25 37.81 7.79
CA MET A 68 32.01 37.04 7.90
C MET A 68 30.78 37.94 7.93
N GLU A 69 30.85 39.09 8.60
CA GLU A 69 29.79 40.10 8.59
C GLU A 69 29.50 40.60 7.16
N VAL A 70 30.55 40.95 6.40
CA VAL A 70 30.40 41.35 4.99
C VAL A 70 29.83 40.22 4.12
N VAL A 71 30.26 38.98 4.33
CA VAL A 71 29.74 37.82 3.58
C VAL A 71 28.26 37.58 3.87
N ASP A 72 27.85 37.67 5.15
CA ASP A 72 26.46 37.50 5.54
C ASP A 72 25.57 38.65 5.00
N GLU A 73 26.03 39.90 5.03
CA GLU A 73 25.35 41.04 4.36
C GLU A 73 25.17 40.76 2.85
N LEU A 74 26.20 40.23 2.19
CA LEU A 74 26.15 39.88 0.77
C LEU A 74 25.17 38.72 0.48
N PHE A 75 25.00 37.78 1.42
CA PHE A 75 23.98 36.73 1.31
C PHE A 75 22.56 37.29 1.41
N GLU A 76 22.34 38.27 2.29
CA GLU A 76 21.05 38.95 2.45
C GLU A 76 20.62 39.66 1.16
N VAL A 77 21.57 40.28 0.44
CA VAL A 77 21.31 40.92 -0.86
C VAL A 77 21.48 39.98 -2.08
N HIS A 78 21.68 38.68 -1.83
CA HIS A 78 21.83 37.62 -2.85
C HIS A 78 22.99 37.83 -3.84
N ASN A 79 24.08 38.47 -3.41
CA ASN A 79 25.28 38.68 -4.23
C ASN A 79 26.36 37.62 -3.94
N PHE A 80 26.04 36.36 -4.27
CA PHE A 80 26.85 35.19 -3.93
C PHE A 80 28.23 35.19 -4.60
N ALA A 81 28.35 35.75 -5.81
CA ALA A 81 29.62 35.84 -6.52
C ALA A 81 30.62 36.76 -5.80
N LEU A 82 30.18 37.95 -5.38
CA LEU A 82 31.02 38.88 -4.62
C LEU A 82 31.36 38.32 -3.24
N ALA A 83 30.41 37.64 -2.58
CA ALA A 83 30.68 36.98 -1.32
C ALA A 83 31.82 35.95 -1.44
N ARG A 84 31.85 35.17 -2.53
CA ARG A 84 32.95 34.23 -2.79
C ARG A 84 34.25 34.91 -3.19
N GLU A 85 34.20 36.02 -3.92
CA GLU A 85 35.38 36.83 -4.19
C GLU A 85 36.02 37.32 -2.87
N LYS A 86 35.19 37.77 -1.92
CA LYS A 86 35.64 38.15 -0.57
C LYS A 86 36.19 36.98 0.24
N LEU A 87 35.58 35.79 0.16
CA LEU A 87 36.12 34.58 0.78
C LEU A 87 37.45 34.14 0.16
N ALA A 88 37.62 34.32 -1.16
CA ALA A 88 38.86 33.98 -1.88
C ALA A 88 39.99 35.00 -1.65
N GLU A 89 39.67 36.25 -1.30
CA GLU A 89 40.63 37.24 -0.81
C GLU A 89 41.27 36.82 0.53
N PHE A 90 40.65 35.87 1.26
CA PHE A 90 41.20 35.35 2.50
C PHE A 90 42.47 34.52 2.24
N PRO A 91 43.65 34.96 2.70
CA PRO A 91 44.92 34.37 2.31
C PRO A 91 45.11 32.98 2.92
N SER A 92 45.15 31.95 2.08
CA SER A 92 45.39 30.55 2.48
C SER A 92 46.79 30.29 3.07
N ASN A 93 47.70 31.27 2.99
CA ASN A 93 49.10 31.17 3.43
C ASN A 93 49.40 31.89 4.76
N GLU A 94 48.45 32.63 5.33
CA GLU A 94 48.64 33.27 6.64
C GLU A 94 48.49 32.25 7.78
N ALA A 95 49.10 32.51 8.93
CA ALA A 95 49.17 31.61 10.10
C ALA A 95 47.81 31.43 10.83
N PHE A 96 46.73 31.32 10.08
CA PHE A 96 45.41 31.03 10.61
C PHE A 96 45.35 29.60 11.14
N SER A 97 44.51 29.41 12.15
CA SER A 97 44.16 28.06 12.56
C SER A 97 43.48 27.35 11.39
N SER A 98 43.78 26.08 11.21
CA SER A 98 43.12 25.24 10.20
C SER A 98 41.60 25.17 10.40
N LYS A 99 41.10 25.44 11.62
CA LYS A 99 39.68 25.65 11.92
C LYS A 99 39.10 26.90 11.23
N THR A 100 39.85 28.01 11.21
CA THR A 100 39.42 29.25 10.55
C THR A 100 39.33 29.06 9.04
N VAL A 101 40.34 28.44 8.43
CA VAL A 101 40.36 28.09 7.01
C VAL A 101 39.18 27.18 6.65
N PHE A 102 38.89 26.19 7.50
CA PHE A 102 37.74 25.31 7.34
C PHE A 102 36.41 26.09 7.34
N LYS A 103 36.20 27.03 8.27
CA LYS A 103 34.98 27.84 8.32
C LYS A 103 34.81 28.74 7.09
N VAL A 104 35.90 29.28 6.54
CA VAL A 104 35.87 30.05 5.28
C VAL A 104 35.38 29.18 4.13
N HIS A 105 35.93 27.97 3.97
CA HIS A 105 35.45 27.03 2.96
C HIS A 105 34.00 26.60 3.21
N LEU A 106 33.59 26.40 4.47
CA LEU A 106 32.20 26.08 4.79
C LEU A 106 31.26 27.19 4.33
N LYS A 107 31.61 28.46 4.56
CA LYS A 107 30.84 29.61 4.05
C LYS A 107 30.86 29.72 2.54
N GLU A 108 31.97 29.36 1.90
CA GLU A 108 32.03 29.27 0.44
C GLU A 108 31.02 28.23 -0.08
N LEU A 109 30.95 27.06 0.57
CA LEU A 109 29.97 26.02 0.28
C LEU A 109 28.52 26.50 0.52
N GLU A 110 28.28 27.21 1.63
CA GLU A 110 26.98 27.84 1.90
C GLU A 110 26.56 28.79 0.77
N SER A 111 27.50 29.63 0.30
CA SER A 111 27.26 30.56 -0.82
C SER A 111 26.80 29.82 -2.07
N TRP A 112 27.50 28.74 -2.44
CA TRP A 112 27.13 27.91 -3.59
C TRP A 112 25.75 27.25 -3.43
N VAL A 113 25.43 26.71 -2.24
CA VAL A 113 24.10 26.12 -1.98
C VAL A 113 23.00 27.17 -2.05
N GLN A 114 23.24 28.38 -1.56
CA GLN A 114 22.26 29.47 -1.66
C GLN A 114 22.07 29.89 -3.12
N GLU A 115 23.14 30.10 -3.89
CA GLU A 115 23.03 30.43 -5.31
C GLU A 115 22.28 29.36 -6.11
N LEU A 116 22.49 28.07 -5.81
CA LEU A 116 21.71 26.98 -6.40
C LEU A 116 20.21 27.09 -6.10
N LYS A 117 19.82 27.52 -4.90
CA LYS A 117 18.41 27.77 -4.55
C LYS A 117 17.81 28.92 -5.36
N PHE A 118 18.62 29.88 -5.84
CA PHE A 118 18.18 31.02 -6.65
C PHE A 118 18.32 30.79 -8.16
N CYS A 119 19.02 29.75 -8.61
CA CYS A 119 19.17 29.42 -10.01
C CYS A 119 17.83 28.98 -10.63
N THR A 120 17.25 29.84 -11.47
CA THR A 120 15.99 29.55 -12.19
C THR A 120 16.21 28.77 -13.49
N THR A 121 17.46 28.72 -13.99
CA THR A 121 17.80 28.04 -15.25
C THR A 121 18.70 26.83 -15.04
N TYR A 122 18.45 25.80 -15.85
CA TYR A 122 19.14 24.52 -15.77
C TYR A 122 20.66 24.60 -16.00
N PRO A 123 21.18 25.34 -17.01
CA PRO A 123 22.62 25.38 -17.26
C PRO A 123 23.38 26.07 -16.12
N SER A 124 22.87 27.20 -15.62
CA SER A 124 23.49 27.93 -14.51
C SER A 124 23.53 27.08 -13.23
N ALA A 125 22.46 26.34 -12.92
CA ALA A 125 22.43 25.46 -11.76
C ALA A 125 23.45 24.31 -11.86
N LYS A 126 23.77 23.83 -13.08
CA LYS A 126 24.73 22.73 -13.26
C LYS A 126 26.16 23.19 -12.99
N ASP A 127 26.56 24.31 -13.57
CA ASP A 127 27.92 24.83 -13.42
C ASP A 127 28.22 25.19 -11.96
N VAL A 128 27.29 25.87 -11.30
CA VAL A 128 27.34 26.22 -9.87
C VAL A 128 27.48 24.96 -9.00
N ALA A 129 26.75 23.89 -9.31
CA ALA A 129 26.80 22.67 -8.53
C ALA A 129 28.08 21.84 -8.76
N LEU A 130 28.65 21.88 -9.97
CA LEU A 130 29.95 21.27 -10.26
C LEU A 130 31.07 21.94 -9.48
N THR A 131 31.13 23.27 -9.51
CA THR A 131 32.13 24.04 -8.75
C THR A 131 31.98 23.81 -7.24
N MET A 132 30.74 23.69 -6.76
CA MET A 132 30.48 23.33 -5.37
C MET A 132 31.04 21.95 -4.98
N ILE A 133 30.85 20.93 -5.83
CA ILE A 133 31.38 19.58 -5.61
C ILE A 133 32.92 19.59 -5.62
N GLU A 134 33.54 20.39 -6.48
CA GLU A 134 34.99 20.60 -6.47
C GLU A 134 35.44 21.21 -5.13
N SER A 135 34.77 22.25 -4.64
CA SER A 135 35.03 22.81 -3.30
C SER A 135 34.80 21.79 -2.18
N MET A 136 33.86 20.85 -2.34
CA MET A 136 33.62 19.80 -1.33
C MET A 136 34.80 18.83 -1.18
N SER A 137 35.58 18.60 -2.24
CA SER A 137 36.75 17.73 -2.20
C SER A 137 37.85 18.23 -1.25
N ILE A 138 37.82 19.52 -0.90
CA ILE A 138 38.77 20.11 0.06
C ILE A 138 38.50 19.57 1.48
N PHE A 139 37.24 19.30 1.83
CA PHE A 139 36.86 18.84 3.18
C PHE A 139 37.16 17.36 3.43
N THR A 140 37.38 16.55 2.40
CA THR A 140 37.66 15.11 2.57
C THR A 140 39.05 14.84 3.14
N TYR A 141 39.91 15.86 3.28
CA TYR A 141 41.28 15.74 3.78
C TYR A 141 41.49 16.21 5.23
N SER A 142 40.45 16.70 5.93
CA SER A 142 40.59 17.37 7.24
C SER A 142 39.92 16.62 8.40
N GLU A 143 40.26 15.34 8.63
CA GLU A 143 39.63 14.51 9.69
C GLU A 143 39.80 15.07 11.11
N ASP A 144 40.95 15.67 11.43
CA ASP A 144 41.31 16.04 12.81
C ASP A 144 40.73 17.39 13.28
N LEU A 145 39.94 18.08 12.46
CA LEU A 145 39.67 19.52 12.64
C LEU A 145 38.21 19.92 12.73
N ILE A 146 37.28 18.98 12.53
CA ILE A 146 35.87 19.31 12.42
C ILE A 146 35.17 19.02 13.74
N GLU A 147 34.58 20.04 14.36
CA GLU A 147 33.70 19.85 15.51
C GLU A 147 32.37 19.20 15.06
N ASP A 148 31.72 18.40 15.92
CA ASP A 148 30.46 17.71 15.57
C ASP A 148 29.37 18.66 15.02
N ASN A 149 29.37 19.92 15.45
CA ASN A 149 28.44 20.96 14.98
C ASN A 149 28.73 21.40 13.53
N GLU A 150 30.00 21.45 13.14
CA GLU A 150 30.44 21.82 11.79
C GLU A 150 30.15 20.70 10.78
N VAL A 151 30.35 19.45 11.21
CA VAL A 151 29.87 18.26 10.48
C VAL A 151 28.37 18.34 10.20
N LEU A 152 27.57 18.71 11.21
CA LEU A 152 26.13 18.85 11.05
C LEU A 152 25.76 19.93 10.04
N GLY A 153 26.55 21.02 9.97
CA GLY A 153 26.43 22.07 8.96
C GLY A 153 26.65 21.56 7.53
N ILE A 154 27.75 20.84 7.29
CA ILE A 154 28.04 20.20 5.99
C ILE A 154 26.93 19.22 5.62
N VAL A 155 26.57 18.32 6.54
CA VAL A 155 25.50 17.35 6.30
C VAL A 155 24.20 18.06 5.94
N LYS A 156 23.84 19.15 6.62
CA LYS A 156 22.62 19.92 6.33
C LYS A 156 22.71 20.62 4.96
N LEU A 157 23.88 21.13 4.57
CA LEU A 157 24.08 21.74 3.25
C LEU A 157 23.97 20.72 2.12
N VAL A 158 24.59 19.56 2.32
CA VAL A 158 24.49 18.43 1.40
C VAL A 158 23.07 17.88 1.37
N ASP A 159 22.37 17.84 2.50
CA ASP A 159 20.97 17.46 2.57
C ASP A 159 20.08 18.47 1.84
N ASP A 160 20.29 19.78 2.02
CA ASP A 160 19.59 20.83 1.29
C ASP A 160 19.83 20.73 -0.23
N LEU A 161 21.06 20.40 -0.65
CA LEU A 161 21.44 20.16 -2.05
C LEU A 161 20.75 18.91 -2.63
N ILE A 162 20.90 17.78 -1.93
CA ILE A 162 20.45 16.47 -2.36
C ILE A 162 18.92 16.40 -2.31
N ILE A 163 18.30 16.78 -1.20
CA ILE A 163 16.86 16.76 -1.03
C ILE A 163 16.23 17.82 -1.93
N GLY A 164 16.81 19.02 -2.00
CA GLY A 164 16.27 20.16 -2.72
C GLY A 164 14.86 20.46 -2.21
N LYS A 165 14.69 21.45 -1.33
CA LYS A 165 13.35 21.87 -0.86
C LYS A 165 12.34 21.99 -2.00
N GLU A 166 12.81 22.42 -3.18
CA GLU A 166 12.00 22.50 -4.39
C GLU A 166 11.61 21.15 -5.00
N PHE A 167 12.48 20.14 -5.07
CA PHE A 167 12.12 18.88 -5.73
C PHE A 167 11.03 18.14 -4.95
N SER A 168 11.13 18.07 -3.62
CA SER A 168 10.12 17.41 -2.79
C SER A 168 8.81 18.20 -2.68
N SER A 169 8.87 19.54 -2.63
CA SER A 169 7.66 20.39 -2.58
C SER A 169 6.93 20.48 -3.93
N LYS A 170 7.68 20.49 -5.05
CA LYS A 170 7.15 20.48 -6.42
C LYS A 170 6.66 19.11 -6.86
N CYS A 171 7.19 18.02 -6.28
CA CYS A 171 6.54 16.72 -6.39
C CYS A 171 5.18 16.80 -5.69
N GLY A 172 4.12 16.81 -6.49
CA GLY A 172 2.79 16.48 -6.00
C GLY A 172 2.74 15.03 -5.52
N LEU A 173 1.54 14.47 -5.43
CA LEU A 173 1.40 13.03 -5.25
C LEU A 173 1.97 12.34 -6.49
N LEU A 174 2.99 11.50 -6.32
CA LEU A 174 3.73 10.91 -7.46
C LEU A 174 2.83 10.06 -8.35
N PHE A 175 1.79 9.44 -7.77
CA PHE A 175 0.78 8.66 -8.48
C PHE A 175 -0.29 9.52 -9.18
N ASN A 176 -0.18 10.86 -9.13
CA ASN A 176 -1.15 11.79 -9.70
C ASN A 176 -0.49 12.98 -10.43
N LEU A 177 0.34 12.68 -11.43
CA LEU A 177 1.10 13.67 -12.19
C LEU A 177 0.45 13.97 -13.55
N THR A 178 0.34 15.26 -13.88
CA THR A 178 -0.01 15.71 -15.24
C THR A 178 1.18 15.53 -16.18
N GLU A 179 0.94 15.42 -17.50
CA GLU A 179 2.02 15.27 -18.50
C GLU A 179 3.03 16.43 -18.47
N GLU A 180 2.55 17.65 -18.25
CA GLU A 180 3.41 18.82 -18.07
C GLU A 180 4.35 18.66 -16.85
N ARG A 181 3.79 18.22 -15.71
CA ARG A 181 4.58 17.96 -14.50
C ARG A 181 5.55 16.81 -14.68
N LYS A 182 5.16 15.75 -15.40
CA LYS A 182 6.06 14.65 -15.78
C LYS A 182 7.27 15.16 -16.55
N ALA A 183 7.06 16.02 -17.55
CA ALA A 183 8.15 16.59 -18.34
C ALA A 183 9.11 17.45 -17.50
N ILE A 184 8.58 18.25 -16.57
CA ILE A 184 9.41 19.04 -15.63
C ILE A 184 10.23 18.11 -14.73
N LEU A 185 9.58 17.09 -14.15
CA LEU A 185 10.24 16.14 -13.25
C LEU A 185 11.33 15.33 -13.96
N LEU A 186 11.15 14.92 -15.22
CA LEU A 186 12.19 14.22 -15.99
C LEU A 186 13.46 15.06 -16.12
N LYS A 187 13.32 16.35 -16.46
CA LYS A 187 14.47 17.26 -16.53
C LYS A 187 15.16 17.38 -15.18
N SER A 188 14.39 17.57 -14.11
CA SER A 188 14.94 17.63 -12.75
C SER A 188 15.63 16.32 -12.35
N ILE A 189 15.11 15.15 -12.72
CA ILE A 189 15.75 13.84 -12.46
C ILE A 189 17.10 13.74 -13.19
N GLU A 190 17.16 14.16 -14.45
CA GLU A 190 18.41 14.17 -15.23
C GLU A 190 19.45 15.08 -14.58
N PHE A 191 19.04 16.25 -14.08
CA PHE A 191 19.91 17.15 -13.33
C PHE A 191 20.50 16.49 -12.10
N TYR A 192 19.63 15.97 -11.22
CA TYR A 192 20.08 15.38 -9.98
C TYR A 192 20.90 14.11 -10.20
N ARG A 193 20.64 13.33 -11.25
CA ARG A 193 21.49 12.19 -11.61
C ARG A 193 22.87 12.63 -12.05
N SER A 194 22.97 13.69 -12.85
CA SER A 194 24.28 14.26 -13.22
C SER A 194 25.02 14.72 -11.95
N LEU A 195 24.34 15.42 -11.05
CA LEU A 195 24.93 15.91 -9.80
C LEU A 195 25.42 14.78 -8.89
N LEU A 196 24.58 13.75 -8.72
CA LEU A 196 24.91 12.59 -7.90
C LEU A 196 26.11 11.82 -8.50
N SER A 197 26.19 11.67 -9.81
CA SER A 197 27.33 11.00 -10.46
C SER A 197 28.66 11.69 -10.15
N GLU A 198 28.67 13.03 -10.08
CA GLU A 198 29.87 13.81 -9.75
C GLU A 198 30.19 13.69 -8.26
N LEU A 199 29.16 13.74 -7.40
CA LEU A 199 29.32 13.54 -5.97
C LEU A 199 29.85 12.14 -5.64
N GLU A 200 29.48 11.11 -6.41
CA GLU A 200 30.03 9.75 -6.25
C GLU A 200 31.55 9.72 -6.40
N GLY A 201 32.09 10.52 -7.34
CA GLY A 201 33.53 10.68 -7.52
C GLY A 201 34.19 11.23 -6.26
N VAL A 202 33.55 12.20 -5.60
CA VAL A 202 34.02 12.81 -4.35
C VAL A 202 33.77 11.93 -3.13
N LEU A 203 32.82 10.99 -3.17
CA LEU A 203 32.53 10.12 -2.03
C LEU A 203 33.32 8.80 -2.04
N ASN A 204 33.98 8.45 -3.16
CA ASN A 204 34.75 7.22 -3.34
C ASN A 204 36.17 7.25 -2.72
N PHE A 205 36.32 7.78 -1.50
CA PHE A 205 37.60 7.76 -0.78
C PHE A 205 37.79 6.49 0.07
N GLU A 206 39.02 5.95 0.10
CA GLU A 206 39.37 4.75 0.87
C GLU A 206 39.29 4.96 2.40
N PHE A 207 39.38 6.20 2.87
CA PHE A 207 39.17 6.60 4.26
C PHE A 207 37.88 7.41 4.36
N THR A 208 36.81 6.80 4.88
CA THR A 208 35.54 7.49 5.12
C THR A 208 35.37 7.76 6.61
N PRO A 209 35.58 9.01 7.05
CA PRO A 209 35.14 9.46 8.36
C PRO A 209 33.66 9.10 8.62
N SER A 210 33.28 8.94 9.89
CA SER A 210 31.93 8.53 10.30
C SER A 210 30.82 9.43 9.73
N TRP A 211 31.09 10.72 9.57
CA TRP A 211 30.14 11.68 9.00
C TRP A 211 29.92 11.51 7.49
N ILE A 212 30.94 11.06 6.75
CA ILE A 212 30.79 10.70 5.33
C ILE A 212 29.79 9.55 5.20
N GLY A 213 29.74 8.64 6.18
CA GLY A 213 28.72 7.58 6.22
C GLY A 213 27.28 8.11 6.13
N ARG A 214 26.99 9.24 6.79
CA ARG A 214 25.66 9.89 6.70
C ARG A 214 25.42 10.52 5.32
N ILE A 215 26.43 11.13 4.72
CA ILE A 215 26.31 11.68 3.36
C ILE A 215 26.12 10.57 2.33
N VAL A 216 26.89 9.49 2.42
CA VAL A 216 26.74 8.30 1.57
C VAL A 216 25.36 7.66 1.75
N PHE A 217 24.81 7.67 2.97
CA PHE A 217 23.44 7.22 3.21
C PHE A 217 22.41 8.11 2.48
N LEU A 218 22.49 9.43 2.65
CA LEU A 218 21.59 10.40 1.98
C LEU A 218 21.72 10.33 0.44
N TYR A 219 22.95 10.16 -0.05
CA TYR A 219 23.27 9.93 -1.46
C TYR A 219 22.55 8.70 -2.01
N LYS A 220 22.74 7.54 -1.38
CA LYS A 220 22.09 6.28 -1.78
C LYS A 220 20.58 6.39 -1.72
N TYR A 221 20.05 6.98 -0.65
CA TYR A 221 18.63 7.26 -0.52
C TYR A 221 18.11 8.07 -1.72
N LYS A 222 18.80 9.15 -2.10
CA LYS A 222 18.37 9.99 -3.23
C LYS A 222 18.43 9.27 -4.56
N ILE A 223 19.45 8.45 -4.81
CA ILE A 223 19.48 7.59 -6.02
C ILE A 223 18.23 6.72 -6.10
N HIS A 224 17.91 6.04 -5.00
CA HIS A 224 16.76 5.15 -4.95
C HIS A 224 15.45 5.93 -5.13
N TYR A 225 15.32 7.08 -4.48
CA TYR A 225 14.18 7.97 -4.66
C TYR A 225 14.02 8.42 -6.13
N LEU A 226 15.08 8.96 -6.75
CA LEU A 226 15.04 9.39 -8.15
C LEU A 226 14.75 8.23 -9.09
N THR A 227 15.20 7.02 -8.76
CA THR A 227 14.86 5.80 -9.53
C THR A 227 13.38 5.47 -9.44
N ILE A 228 12.77 5.61 -8.26
CA ILE A 228 11.31 5.48 -8.10
C ILE A 228 10.59 6.56 -8.89
N VAL A 229 10.95 7.83 -8.72
CA VAL A 229 10.28 8.93 -9.42
C VAL A 229 10.42 8.76 -10.93
N ASP A 230 11.60 8.39 -11.44
CA ASP A 230 11.83 8.13 -12.86
C ASP A 230 10.96 6.97 -13.39
N ALA A 231 10.84 5.88 -12.61
CA ALA A 231 9.97 4.77 -12.97
C ALA A 231 8.50 5.21 -13.03
N ILE A 232 8.02 5.94 -12.02
CA ILE A 232 6.62 6.42 -11.96
C ILE A 232 6.34 7.39 -13.12
N VAL A 233 7.21 8.37 -13.33
CA VAL A 233 7.04 9.41 -14.36
C VAL A 233 7.04 8.80 -15.76
N LYS A 234 7.85 7.76 -16.00
CA LYS A 234 7.91 7.04 -17.28
C LYS A 234 6.83 5.97 -17.45
N ASP A 235 5.87 5.87 -16.53
CA ASP A 235 4.91 4.77 -16.46
C ASP A 235 5.60 3.39 -16.56
N LYS A 236 6.64 3.16 -15.75
CA LYS A 236 7.42 1.92 -15.66
C LYS A 236 7.25 1.25 -14.30
N GLU A 237 7.62 -0.02 -14.24
CA GLU A 237 7.57 -0.78 -12.99
C GLU A 237 8.71 -0.30 -12.10
N VAL A 238 8.42 -0.09 -10.81
CA VAL A 238 9.45 0.30 -9.86
C VAL A 238 10.34 -0.92 -9.59
N PRO A 239 11.67 -0.82 -9.77
CA PRO A 239 12.56 -1.96 -9.59
C PRO A 239 12.47 -2.54 -8.17
N GLN A 240 12.25 -3.85 -8.05
CA GLN A 240 12.19 -4.54 -6.76
C GLN A 240 13.49 -4.41 -5.95
N THR A 241 14.64 -4.33 -6.63
CA THR A 241 15.94 -4.05 -6.00
C THR A 241 15.94 -2.71 -5.27
N THR A 242 15.34 -1.67 -5.87
CA THR A 242 15.23 -0.34 -5.26
C THR A 242 14.30 -0.36 -4.05
N MET A 243 13.18 -1.08 -4.12
CA MET A 243 12.24 -1.24 -2.99
C MET A 243 12.88 -2.00 -1.80
N LYS A 244 13.70 -3.02 -2.09
CA LYS A 244 14.46 -3.77 -1.08
C LYS A 244 15.54 -2.90 -0.44
N SER A 245 16.34 -2.16 -1.23
CA SER A 245 17.33 -1.22 -0.69
C SER A 245 16.70 -0.14 0.20
N LEU A 246 15.54 0.39 -0.18
CA LEU A 246 14.78 1.34 0.67
C LEU A 246 14.27 0.69 1.96
N GLN A 247 13.87 -0.59 1.94
CA GLN A 247 13.54 -1.31 3.18
C GLN A 247 14.75 -1.40 4.10
N THR A 248 15.91 -1.80 3.57
CA THR A 248 17.15 -1.92 4.36
C THR A 248 17.56 -0.56 4.97
N MET A 249 17.45 0.52 4.20
CA MET A 249 17.71 1.86 4.71
C MET A 249 16.70 2.26 5.79
N LEU A 250 15.42 1.96 5.59
CA LEU A 250 14.35 2.23 6.56
C LEU A 250 14.57 1.47 7.88
N ASP A 251 14.91 0.18 7.81
CA ASP A 251 15.19 -0.64 8.98
C ASP A 251 16.42 -0.10 9.73
N HIS A 252 17.46 0.28 8.99
CA HIS A 252 18.64 0.92 9.57
C HIS A 252 18.30 2.24 10.28
N THR A 253 17.55 3.14 9.63
CA THR A 253 17.09 4.41 10.23
C THR A 253 16.22 4.18 11.45
N THR A 254 15.31 3.19 11.41
CA THR A 254 14.44 2.85 12.54
C THR A 254 15.27 2.36 13.74
N ASN A 255 16.27 1.51 13.48
CA ASN A 255 17.17 1.01 14.52
C ASN A 255 18.06 2.12 15.11
N LEU A 256 18.52 3.06 14.29
CA LEU A 256 19.29 4.21 14.79
C LEU A 256 18.43 5.15 15.65
N LEU A 257 17.15 5.31 15.34
CA LEU A 257 16.24 6.14 16.12
C LEU A 257 15.84 5.48 17.46
N SER A 258 15.80 4.15 17.54
CA SER A 258 15.50 3.44 18.79
C SER A 258 16.70 3.41 19.76
N VAL A 259 17.92 3.49 19.24
CA VAL A 259 19.13 3.66 20.05
C VAL A 259 19.32 5.15 20.36
N ASN A 260 18.68 5.58 21.46
CA ASN A 260 18.63 6.96 21.97
C ASN A 260 19.89 7.80 21.66
N GLY A 261 19.77 8.78 20.76
CA GLY A 261 20.75 9.86 20.60
C GLY A 261 21.47 9.95 19.25
N SER A 262 21.15 9.15 18.24
CA SER A 262 21.89 9.10 16.96
C SER A 262 21.82 10.36 16.07
N GLY A 263 21.15 11.44 16.50
CA GLY A 263 21.06 12.70 15.76
C GLY A 263 20.44 12.57 14.35
N LEU A 264 19.78 11.45 14.05
CA LEU A 264 19.04 11.27 12.80
C LEU A 264 17.74 12.05 12.86
N ASP A 265 17.46 12.78 11.77
CA ASP A 265 16.26 13.58 11.65
C ASP A 265 15.04 12.66 11.46
N PRO A 266 14.03 12.69 12.36
CA PRO A 266 12.76 11.98 12.18
C PRO A 266 12.07 12.28 10.83
N LYS A 267 12.36 13.44 10.23
CA LYS A 267 11.87 13.80 8.90
C LYS A 267 12.35 12.83 7.81
N LEU A 268 13.59 12.34 7.90
CA LEU A 268 14.13 11.37 6.94
C LEU A 268 13.38 10.03 7.01
N LEU A 269 12.98 9.60 8.21
CA LEU A 269 12.14 8.41 8.41
C LEU A 269 10.78 8.60 7.73
N VAL A 270 10.14 9.75 7.96
CA VAL A 270 8.85 10.09 7.34
C VAL A 270 8.96 10.14 5.82
N ASP A 271 10.03 10.75 5.28
CA ASP A 271 10.25 10.83 3.83
C ASP A 271 10.49 9.44 3.21
N LEU A 272 11.28 8.57 3.84
CA LEU A 272 11.49 7.18 3.43
C LEU A 272 10.16 6.40 3.37
N LEU A 273 9.37 6.48 4.45
CA LEU A 273 8.06 5.83 4.55
C LEU A 273 7.07 6.38 3.52
N ARG A 274 7.06 7.70 3.31
CA ARG A 274 6.23 8.37 2.31
C ARG A 274 6.53 7.83 0.91
N ILE A 275 7.78 7.91 0.48
CA ILE A 275 8.20 7.50 -0.87
C ILE A 275 7.88 6.03 -1.12
N LYS A 276 8.15 5.19 -0.13
CA LYS A 276 7.88 3.77 -0.24
C LYS A 276 6.38 3.49 -0.37
N THR A 277 5.56 4.17 0.43
CA THR A 277 4.09 4.08 0.35
C THR A 277 3.56 4.61 -0.98
N GLU A 278 4.10 5.71 -1.51
CA GLU A 278 3.73 6.21 -2.84
C GLU A 278 4.06 5.22 -3.96
N ALA A 279 5.24 4.60 -3.91
CA ALA A 279 5.65 3.58 -4.88
C ALA A 279 4.74 2.35 -4.84
N ILE A 280 4.31 1.95 -3.64
CA ILE A 280 3.29 0.91 -3.41
C ILE A 280 1.98 1.36 -4.07
N ILE A 281 1.40 2.50 -3.67
CA ILE A 281 0.14 3.00 -4.23
C ILE A 281 0.17 3.03 -5.76
N TYR A 282 1.25 3.52 -6.34
CA TYR A 282 1.43 3.57 -7.79
C TYR A 282 1.43 2.17 -8.44
N GLN A 283 2.20 1.21 -7.90
CA GLN A 283 2.22 -0.17 -8.40
C GLN A 283 0.83 -0.80 -8.34
N PHE A 284 0.09 -0.56 -7.24
CA PHE A 284 -1.29 -1.03 -7.09
C PHE A 284 -2.21 -0.45 -8.17
N ILE A 285 -2.17 0.87 -8.40
CA ILE A 285 -2.99 1.53 -9.43
C ILE A 285 -2.68 0.95 -10.81
N ARG A 286 -1.40 0.69 -11.10
CA ARG A 286 -0.94 0.25 -12.41
C ARG A 286 -1.25 -1.21 -12.72
N HIS A 287 -0.94 -2.12 -11.81
CA HIS A 287 -1.03 -3.55 -12.07
C HIS A 287 -2.35 -4.17 -11.59
N GLY A 288 -3.01 -3.51 -10.64
CA GLY A 288 -4.17 -4.06 -9.95
C GLY A 288 -3.87 -5.37 -9.21
N GLY A 289 -4.85 -5.84 -8.46
CA GLY A 289 -4.82 -7.18 -7.88
C GLY A 289 -4.02 -7.33 -6.58
N SER A 290 -4.17 -8.52 -6.00
CA SER A 290 -3.57 -8.93 -4.73
C SER A 290 -2.05 -8.84 -4.87
N PRO A 291 -1.41 -7.91 -4.18
CA PRO A 291 0.03 -7.82 -4.21
C PRO A 291 0.65 -9.15 -3.75
N SER A 292 1.84 -9.46 -4.26
CA SER A 292 2.63 -10.58 -3.73
C SER A 292 2.69 -10.53 -2.20
N SER A 293 2.84 -11.68 -1.54
CA SER A 293 2.98 -11.73 -0.07
C SER A 293 4.05 -10.76 0.44
N GLU A 294 5.18 -10.66 -0.29
CA GLU A 294 6.26 -9.69 -0.01
C GLU A 294 5.77 -8.23 -0.06
N TYR A 295 4.94 -7.89 -1.04
CA TYR A 295 4.37 -6.56 -1.13
C TYR A 295 3.37 -6.33 0.01
N ARG A 296 2.59 -7.33 0.42
CA ARG A 296 1.61 -7.21 1.52
C ARG A 296 2.30 -6.88 2.85
N GLU A 297 3.33 -7.64 3.19
CA GLU A 297 4.13 -7.40 4.40
C GLU A 297 4.79 -6.02 4.33
N GLY A 298 5.25 -5.63 3.14
CA GLY A 298 5.76 -4.29 2.88
C GLY A 298 4.71 -3.18 3.05
N VAL A 299 3.46 -3.39 2.63
CA VAL A 299 2.39 -2.40 2.83
C VAL A 299 2.05 -2.28 4.30
N GLU A 300 1.76 -3.40 4.95
CA GLU A 300 1.33 -3.42 6.36
C GLU A 300 2.35 -2.74 7.26
N ASN A 301 3.63 -3.14 7.17
CA ASN A 301 4.67 -2.59 8.03
C ASN A 301 4.97 -1.12 7.75
N ASN A 302 4.92 -0.66 6.50
CA ASN A 302 5.33 0.71 6.16
C ASN A 302 4.17 1.70 6.26
N VAL A 303 2.98 1.30 5.81
CA VAL A 303 1.79 2.15 5.86
C VAL A 303 1.35 2.36 7.31
N MET A 304 1.30 1.30 8.13
CA MET A 304 0.87 1.45 9.52
C MET A 304 1.85 2.29 10.33
N LYS A 305 3.17 2.08 10.13
CA LYS A 305 4.20 2.95 10.73
C LYS A 305 4.06 4.42 10.30
N LEU A 306 3.75 4.68 9.03
CA LEU A 306 3.53 6.04 8.55
C LEU A 306 2.28 6.66 9.20
N ASP A 307 1.18 5.92 9.29
CA ASP A 307 -0.05 6.36 9.94
C ASP A 307 0.20 6.68 11.42
N ASP A 308 0.86 5.78 12.15
CA ASP A 308 1.23 5.95 13.55
C ASP A 308 2.09 7.21 13.77
N LEU A 309 3.07 7.47 12.91
CA LEU A 309 3.89 8.68 12.98
C LEU A 309 3.09 9.94 12.71
N ILE A 310 2.15 9.91 11.76
CA ILE A 310 1.28 11.05 11.45
C ILE A 310 0.38 11.38 12.63
N TYR A 311 -0.26 10.38 13.25
CA TYR A 311 -1.14 10.61 14.41
C TYR A 311 -0.39 10.88 15.71
N GLY A 312 0.83 10.36 15.85
CA GLY A 312 1.72 10.65 16.97
C GLY A 312 2.31 12.06 16.94
N SER A 313 2.25 12.76 15.80
CA SER A 313 2.83 14.09 15.61
C SER A 313 1.77 15.17 15.38
N SER A 314 1.80 16.21 16.22
CA SER A 314 0.93 17.38 16.05
C SER A 314 1.20 18.16 14.76
N THR A 315 2.41 18.10 14.22
CA THR A 315 2.79 18.79 12.99
C THR A 315 2.37 17.98 11.76
N LEU A 316 2.63 16.67 11.75
CA LEU A 316 2.40 15.82 10.58
C LEU A 316 0.90 15.59 10.30
N LYS A 317 0.06 15.56 11.34
CA LYS A 317 -1.41 15.44 11.19
C LYS A 317 -2.07 16.61 10.44
N HIS A 318 -1.33 17.68 10.16
CA HIS A 318 -1.80 18.83 9.39
C HIS A 318 -1.25 18.86 7.97
N ASP A 319 -0.41 17.90 7.56
CA ASP A 319 0.05 17.79 6.17
C ASP A 319 -0.95 16.96 5.35
N PRO A 320 -1.78 17.58 4.49
CA PRO A 320 -2.79 16.87 3.74
C PRO A 320 -2.18 15.86 2.76
N LYS A 321 -0.97 16.11 2.21
CA LYS A 321 -0.32 15.17 1.28
C LYS A 321 0.03 13.87 2.00
N LEU A 322 0.61 13.96 3.19
CA LEU A 322 0.96 12.79 3.99
C LEU A 322 -0.28 11.99 4.39
N ILE A 323 -1.38 12.67 4.76
CA ILE A 323 -2.64 11.99 5.08
C ILE A 323 -3.20 11.27 3.85
N VAL A 324 -3.21 11.90 2.67
CA VAL A 324 -3.67 11.25 1.43
C VAL A 324 -2.87 9.98 1.15
N ILE A 325 -1.54 10.05 1.27
CA ILE A 325 -0.65 8.91 1.05
C ILE A 325 -0.92 7.81 2.08
N SER A 326 -0.94 8.15 3.36
CA SER A 326 -1.18 7.19 4.45
C SER A 326 -2.53 6.50 4.30
N LYS A 327 -3.61 7.27 4.15
CA LYS A 327 -4.98 6.75 4.07
C LYS A 327 -5.26 5.98 2.79
N THR A 328 -4.66 6.38 1.67
CA THR A 328 -4.69 5.54 0.47
C THR A 328 -3.98 4.21 0.70
N GLY A 329 -2.80 4.24 1.31
CA GLY A 329 -2.06 3.04 1.69
C GLY A 329 -2.88 2.12 2.59
N CYS A 330 -3.49 2.67 3.65
CA CYS A 330 -4.33 1.93 4.60
C CYS A 330 -5.54 1.33 3.88
N GLY A 331 -6.20 2.10 3.02
CA GLY A 331 -7.32 1.60 2.24
C GLY A 331 -6.92 0.44 1.31
N ILE A 332 -5.78 0.54 0.61
CA ILE A 332 -5.26 -0.58 -0.22
C ILE A 332 -4.93 -1.81 0.64
N HIS A 333 -4.41 -1.60 1.85
CA HIS A 333 -4.13 -2.67 2.80
C HIS A 333 -5.42 -3.39 3.23
N TYR A 334 -6.45 -2.63 3.63
CA TYR A 334 -7.72 -3.17 4.07
C TYR A 334 -8.61 -3.67 2.93
N MET A 335 -8.32 -3.29 1.69
CA MET A 335 -9.15 -3.63 0.54
C MET A 335 -9.39 -5.15 0.51
N PRO A 336 -10.66 -5.60 0.41
CA PRO A 336 -10.95 -7.03 0.48
C PRO A 336 -10.24 -7.80 -0.62
N ARG A 337 -9.31 -8.66 -0.18
CA ARG A 337 -8.68 -9.70 -0.99
C ARG A 337 -9.46 -10.99 -0.72
N SER A 338 -9.06 -12.12 -1.27
CA SER A 338 -10.03 -13.17 -1.53
C SER A 338 -10.83 -13.72 -0.35
N ILE A 339 -12.10 -14.06 -0.59
CA ILE A 339 -12.96 -14.83 0.35
C ILE A 339 -12.24 -16.12 0.79
N LEU A 340 -11.32 -16.64 -0.02
CA LEU A 340 -10.51 -17.82 0.29
C LEU A 340 -9.19 -17.52 1.02
N ASP A 341 -8.61 -16.31 0.87
CA ASP A 341 -7.31 -15.95 1.43
C ASP A 341 -7.39 -15.55 2.92
N ASP A 342 -8.60 -15.28 3.42
CA ASP A 342 -8.86 -14.76 4.77
C ASP A 342 -8.84 -15.80 5.89
N VAL A 343 -8.47 -17.04 5.60
CA VAL A 343 -8.34 -18.09 6.63
C VAL A 343 -6.98 -18.04 7.34
N GLU A 344 -5.94 -17.49 6.71
CA GLU A 344 -4.57 -17.67 7.21
C GLU A 344 -4.01 -16.46 7.98
N SER A 345 -4.54 -15.25 7.79
CA SER A 345 -3.85 -14.05 8.29
C SER A 345 -4.54 -13.28 9.41
N THR A 346 -5.80 -13.55 9.70
CA THR A 346 -6.53 -12.76 10.70
C THR A 346 -7.02 -13.68 11.79
N GLY A 347 -6.42 -13.59 12.99
CA GLY A 347 -6.79 -14.33 14.19
C GLY A 347 -8.21 -14.05 14.72
N TYR A 348 -9.16 -13.71 13.86
CA TYR A 348 -10.58 -13.76 14.17
C TYR A 348 -10.95 -15.21 14.43
N GLY A 349 -11.49 -15.45 15.63
CA GLY A 349 -11.85 -16.77 16.09
C GLY A 349 -12.84 -17.50 15.16
N PRO A 350 -13.05 -18.81 15.39
CA PRO A 350 -13.78 -19.73 14.51
C PRO A 350 -15.29 -19.45 14.32
N GLY A 351 -15.78 -18.22 14.54
CA GLY A 351 -17.19 -17.85 14.46
C GLY A 351 -17.54 -16.67 13.52
N SER A 352 -16.58 -15.95 12.93
CA SER A 352 -16.90 -14.87 11.97
C SER A 352 -17.09 -15.46 10.57
N SER A 353 -18.23 -15.20 9.92
CA SER A 353 -18.42 -15.68 8.56
C SER A 353 -17.49 -14.91 7.63
N ARG A 354 -16.89 -15.57 6.62
CA ARG A 354 -16.03 -14.91 5.62
C ARG A 354 -16.67 -13.68 4.94
N LEU A 355 -17.99 -13.62 4.93
CA LEU A 355 -18.74 -12.47 4.43
C LEU A 355 -18.67 -11.28 5.40
N ASP A 356 -18.72 -11.53 6.71
CA ASP A 356 -18.60 -10.48 7.73
C ASP A 356 -17.22 -9.83 7.67
N THR A 357 -16.15 -10.63 7.59
CA THR A 357 -14.78 -10.12 7.41
C THR A 357 -14.65 -9.30 6.13
N PHE A 358 -15.25 -9.76 5.02
CA PHE A 358 -15.27 -9.01 3.76
C PHE A 358 -16.01 -7.66 3.90
N LEU A 359 -17.17 -7.65 4.56
CA LEU A 359 -17.98 -6.45 4.78
C LEU A 359 -17.29 -5.45 5.72
N GLU A 360 -16.65 -5.94 6.78
CA GLU A 360 -15.87 -5.14 7.73
C GLU A 360 -14.67 -4.50 7.02
N ARG A 361 -13.90 -5.28 6.27
CA ARG A 361 -12.79 -4.75 5.46
C ARG A 361 -13.22 -3.73 4.42
N MET A 362 -14.36 -3.94 3.75
CA MET A 362 -14.92 -2.92 2.85
C MET A 362 -15.25 -1.62 3.59
N LYS A 363 -15.82 -1.72 4.80
CA LYS A 363 -16.14 -0.57 5.63
C LYS A 363 -14.88 0.19 6.03
N ASP A 364 -13.84 -0.51 6.46
CA ASP A 364 -12.57 0.10 6.85
C ASP A 364 -11.88 0.75 5.65
N THR A 365 -11.84 0.05 4.51
CA THR A 365 -11.31 0.60 3.26
C THR A 365 -12.05 1.86 2.85
N LYS A 366 -13.39 1.84 2.89
CA LYS A 366 -14.22 2.99 2.56
C LYS A 366 -13.92 4.18 3.47
N LYS A 367 -13.80 3.95 4.78
CA LYS A 367 -13.44 4.99 5.75
C LYS A 367 -12.10 5.65 5.38
N MET A 368 -11.08 4.84 5.11
CA MET A 368 -9.76 5.36 4.73
C MET A 368 -9.81 6.14 3.42
N PHE A 369 -10.55 5.66 2.40
CA PHE A 369 -10.65 6.36 1.12
C PHE A 369 -11.48 7.64 1.19
N ILE A 370 -12.48 7.74 2.06
CA ILE A 370 -13.20 9.01 2.31
C ILE A 370 -12.22 10.03 2.91
N GLU A 371 -11.47 9.65 3.95
CA GLU A 371 -10.46 10.55 4.55
C GLU A 371 -9.40 10.99 3.52
N ALA A 372 -8.95 10.06 2.67
CA ALA A 372 -8.03 10.37 1.57
C ALA A 372 -8.66 11.33 0.54
N LEU A 373 -9.93 11.12 0.17
CA LEU A 373 -10.63 11.96 -0.81
C LEU A 373 -10.80 13.38 -0.30
N THR A 374 -11.28 13.56 0.94
CA THR A 374 -11.45 14.89 1.55
C THR A 374 -10.13 15.66 1.55
N LYS A 375 -9.02 15.02 1.96
CA LYS A 375 -7.69 15.67 1.94
C LYS A 375 -7.15 15.89 0.54
N PHE A 376 -7.46 15.01 -0.41
CA PHE A 376 -7.06 15.19 -1.80
C PHE A 376 -7.74 16.41 -2.44
N GLU A 377 -9.00 16.66 -2.09
CA GLU A 377 -9.74 17.85 -2.51
C GLU A 377 -9.24 19.13 -1.84
N GLU A 378 -8.88 19.09 -0.55
CA GLU A 378 -8.25 20.22 0.16
C GLU A 378 -6.95 20.70 -0.52
N ILE A 379 -6.16 19.78 -1.09
CA ILE A 379 -4.95 20.14 -1.84
C ILE A 379 -5.27 20.84 -3.18
N GLY A 380 -6.53 20.78 -3.65
CA GLY A 380 -7.00 21.44 -4.86
C GLY A 380 -6.81 20.64 -6.15
N TYR A 381 -6.41 19.37 -6.07
CA TYR A 381 -6.23 18.52 -7.27
C TYR A 381 -7.56 18.23 -8.01
N GLY A 382 -8.71 18.34 -7.32
CA GLY A 382 -10.03 18.14 -7.91
C GLY A 382 -10.56 19.28 -8.79
N ARG A 383 -9.93 20.46 -8.79
CA ARG A 383 -10.45 21.67 -9.47
C ARG A 383 -9.78 21.98 -10.81
N SER A 384 -8.84 21.15 -11.26
CA SER A 384 -8.25 21.35 -12.59
C SER A 384 -9.33 21.18 -13.66
N SER A 385 -9.45 22.18 -14.53
CA SER A 385 -10.52 22.40 -15.53
C SER A 385 -10.64 21.34 -16.63
N SER A 386 -9.97 20.20 -16.51
CA SER A 386 -10.11 19.08 -17.43
C SER A 386 -11.38 18.30 -17.11
N SER A 387 -12.24 18.13 -18.12
CA SER A 387 -13.49 17.35 -18.07
C SER A 387 -13.31 15.88 -17.63
N ASP A 388 -12.07 15.38 -17.55
CA ASP A 388 -11.75 14.02 -17.17
C ASP A 388 -11.09 13.94 -15.79
N LEU A 389 -11.76 13.22 -14.89
CA LEU A 389 -11.18 12.84 -13.60
C LEU A 389 -9.93 11.96 -13.83
N GLN A 390 -8.85 12.26 -13.10
CA GLN A 390 -7.63 11.46 -13.10
C GLN A 390 -7.88 10.05 -12.53
N THR A 391 -7.09 9.06 -12.95
CA THR A 391 -7.25 7.65 -12.56
C THR A 391 -7.32 7.46 -11.04
N TYR A 392 -6.48 8.17 -10.29
CA TYR A 392 -6.47 8.12 -8.83
C TYR A 392 -7.78 8.63 -8.21
N HIS A 393 -8.29 9.77 -8.68
CA HIS A 393 -9.57 10.31 -8.19
C HIS A 393 -10.72 9.34 -8.54
N LYS A 394 -10.72 8.80 -9.76
CA LYS A 394 -11.69 7.77 -10.16
C LYS A 394 -11.61 6.51 -9.28
N LEU A 395 -10.41 6.11 -8.82
CA LEU A 395 -10.22 4.98 -7.90
C LEU A 395 -10.93 5.23 -6.56
N LEU A 396 -10.67 6.38 -5.93
CA LEU A 396 -11.29 6.73 -4.65
C LEU A 396 -12.81 6.76 -4.76
N VAL A 397 -13.33 7.57 -5.69
CA VAL A 397 -14.78 7.74 -5.89
C VAL A 397 -15.45 6.43 -6.30
N GLY A 398 -14.85 5.71 -7.25
CA GLY A 398 -15.37 4.41 -7.71
C GLY A 398 -15.48 3.41 -6.57
N PHE A 399 -14.44 3.28 -5.74
CA PHE A 399 -14.50 2.37 -4.60
C PHE A 399 -15.50 2.82 -3.53
N ILE A 400 -15.56 4.11 -3.18
CA ILE A 400 -16.50 4.64 -2.18
C ILE A 400 -17.95 4.36 -2.61
N VAL A 401 -18.28 4.59 -3.89
CA VAL A 401 -19.62 4.34 -4.43
C VAL A 401 -19.92 2.85 -4.43
N LEU A 402 -19.05 2.03 -5.02
CA LEU A 402 -19.27 0.58 -5.13
C LEU A 402 -19.37 -0.11 -3.76
N SER A 403 -18.50 0.25 -2.81
CA SER A 403 -18.56 -0.29 -1.45
C SER A 403 -19.85 0.11 -0.72
N SER A 404 -20.30 1.36 -0.88
CA SER A 404 -21.57 1.81 -0.33
C SER A 404 -22.76 1.10 -0.96
N MET A 405 -22.74 0.87 -2.28
CA MET A 405 -23.78 0.11 -3.00
C MET A 405 -23.94 -1.32 -2.47
N VAL A 406 -22.81 -2.00 -2.23
CA VAL A 406 -22.81 -3.35 -1.66
C VAL A 406 -23.41 -3.31 -0.24
N GLN A 407 -22.95 -2.40 0.61
CA GLN A 407 -23.43 -2.25 1.99
C GLN A 407 -24.93 -1.89 2.07
N LEU A 408 -25.40 -1.00 1.20
CA LEU A 408 -26.81 -0.59 1.09
C LEU A 408 -27.73 -1.80 0.88
N LYS A 409 -27.32 -2.69 -0.02
CA LYS A 409 -28.15 -3.82 -0.44
C LYS A 409 -28.04 -4.98 0.54
N THR A 410 -26.86 -5.26 1.11
CA THR A 410 -26.69 -6.30 2.14
C THR A 410 -27.45 -5.97 3.43
N ASN A 411 -27.51 -4.69 3.82
CA ASN A 411 -28.25 -4.27 5.01
C ASN A 411 -29.78 -4.30 4.83
N LYS A 412 -30.27 -4.15 3.59
CA LYS A 412 -31.71 -4.23 3.27
C LYS A 412 -32.21 -5.67 3.09
N LEU A 413 -31.32 -6.62 2.84
CA LEU A 413 -31.67 -8.00 2.53
C LEU A 413 -31.76 -8.92 3.76
N ASP A 414 -31.66 -8.40 4.99
CA ASP A 414 -31.75 -9.22 6.21
C ASP A 414 -30.92 -10.51 6.14
N PHE A 415 -29.73 -10.46 5.51
CA PHE A 415 -28.67 -11.37 5.95
C PHE A 415 -28.51 -11.05 7.44
N ASN A 416 -28.73 -12.03 8.33
CA ASN A 416 -28.83 -11.94 9.79
C ASN A 416 -27.61 -11.33 10.53
N VAL A 417 -26.84 -10.47 9.87
CA VAL A 417 -25.70 -9.76 10.39
C VAL A 417 -26.20 -8.49 11.07
N LYS A 418 -26.29 -8.54 12.39
CA LYS A 418 -26.46 -7.34 13.25
C LYS A 418 -25.18 -6.49 13.21
N VAL A 419 -24.82 -5.93 12.06
CA VAL A 419 -23.81 -4.88 12.01
C VAL A 419 -24.48 -3.61 12.55
N GLY A 420 -23.87 -2.99 13.56
CA GLY A 420 -24.45 -1.86 14.30
C GLY A 420 -25.04 -0.75 13.41
N LYS A 421 -26.00 -0.01 13.97
CA LYS A 421 -26.80 1.08 13.39
C LYS A 421 -25.97 2.20 12.73
N ILE A 422 -25.27 1.91 11.64
CA ILE A 422 -24.64 2.93 10.81
C ILE A 422 -25.71 3.37 9.82
N PRO A 423 -26.01 4.68 9.72
CA PRO A 423 -26.95 5.17 8.74
C PRO A 423 -26.49 4.74 7.35
N VAL A 424 -27.39 4.08 6.64
CA VAL A 424 -27.19 3.62 5.29
C VAL A 424 -27.33 4.83 4.38
N VAL A 425 -26.21 5.50 4.11
CA VAL A 425 -26.15 6.74 3.32
C VAL A 425 -26.05 6.39 1.83
N ASP A 426 -26.83 7.10 1.01
CA ASP A 426 -26.73 7.04 -0.44
C ASP A 426 -25.33 7.53 -0.88
N PRO A 427 -24.55 6.74 -1.65
CA PRO A 427 -23.23 7.15 -2.10
C PRO A 427 -23.22 8.44 -2.92
N PHE A 428 -24.35 8.86 -3.48
CA PHE A 428 -24.41 10.10 -4.26
C PHE A 428 -24.75 11.34 -3.41
N THR A 429 -25.00 11.18 -2.11
CA THR A 429 -25.24 12.31 -1.19
C THR A 429 -23.96 12.87 -0.57
N PHE A 430 -22.81 12.20 -0.75
CA PHE A 430 -21.52 12.75 -0.32
C PHE A 430 -21.23 14.05 -1.06
N GLU A 431 -20.77 15.07 -0.34
CA GLU A 431 -20.55 16.40 -0.90
C GLU A 431 -19.49 16.36 -2.01
N GLU A 432 -18.40 15.62 -1.77
CA GLU A 432 -17.29 15.40 -2.70
C GLU A 432 -17.79 14.82 -4.03
N ILE A 433 -18.70 13.85 -3.98
CA ILE A 433 -19.28 13.19 -5.16
C ILE A 433 -20.30 14.10 -5.86
N ARG A 434 -21.06 14.88 -5.08
CA ARG A 434 -22.06 15.82 -5.61
C ARG A 434 -21.42 16.95 -6.41
N ILE A 435 -20.22 17.40 -6.02
CA ILE A 435 -19.47 18.44 -6.75
C ILE A 435 -19.11 17.97 -8.17
N ILE A 436 -18.87 16.67 -8.36
CA ILE A 436 -18.47 16.06 -9.64
C ILE A 436 -19.59 15.26 -10.32
N GLU A 437 -20.85 15.54 -9.94
CA GLU A 437 -22.03 14.76 -10.36
C GLU A 437 -22.20 14.68 -11.88
N ASP A 438 -21.87 15.76 -12.58
CA ASP A 438 -22.03 15.86 -14.04
C ASP A 438 -20.91 15.17 -14.83
N THR A 439 -19.89 14.63 -14.15
CA THR A 439 -18.79 13.94 -14.85
C THR A 439 -19.28 12.62 -15.47
N PRO A 440 -18.78 12.24 -16.67
CA PRO A 440 -19.16 10.97 -17.31
C PRO A 440 -18.93 9.75 -16.42
N PHE A 441 -17.91 9.82 -15.56
CA PHE A 441 -17.59 8.74 -14.61
C PHE A 441 -18.65 8.57 -13.53
N VAL A 442 -19.16 9.65 -12.93
CA VAL A 442 -20.24 9.55 -11.92
C VAL A 442 -21.54 9.09 -12.57
N GLN A 443 -21.83 9.51 -13.80
CA GLN A 443 -22.99 9.01 -14.56
C GLN A 443 -22.89 7.50 -14.83
N LEU A 444 -21.70 7.00 -15.17
CA LEU A 444 -21.44 5.56 -15.26
C LEU A 444 -21.66 4.85 -13.92
N LEU A 445 -21.18 5.42 -12.80
CA LEU A 445 -21.42 4.84 -11.47
C LEU A 445 -22.91 4.81 -11.08
N LYS A 446 -23.68 5.83 -11.45
CA LYS A 446 -25.15 5.84 -11.27
C LYS A 446 -25.81 4.74 -12.09
N LYS A 447 -25.39 4.54 -13.34
CA LYS A 447 -25.89 3.46 -14.19
C LYS A 447 -25.58 2.08 -13.60
N ILE A 448 -24.33 1.87 -13.17
CA ILE A 448 -23.88 0.67 -12.45
C ILE A 448 -24.73 0.42 -11.20
N ASN A 449 -25.08 1.46 -10.44
CA ASN A 449 -25.98 1.32 -9.30
C ASN A 449 -27.39 0.87 -9.70
N GLN A 450 -27.94 1.40 -10.79
CA GLN A 450 -29.25 0.98 -11.29
C GLN A 450 -29.24 -0.49 -11.73
N ASP A 451 -28.20 -0.92 -12.45
CA ASP A 451 -28.07 -2.30 -12.93
C ASP A 451 -27.83 -3.28 -11.77
N TRP A 452 -27.02 -2.87 -10.78
CA TRP A 452 -26.88 -3.58 -9.51
C TRP A 452 -28.22 -3.73 -8.77
N LEU A 453 -29.02 -2.66 -8.66
CA LEU A 453 -30.33 -2.70 -8.01
C LEU A 453 -31.29 -3.66 -8.72
N LYS A 454 -31.29 -3.67 -10.06
CA LYS A 454 -32.08 -4.57 -10.91
C LYS A 454 -31.55 -6.01 -10.97
N CYS A 455 -30.37 -6.27 -10.41
CA CYS A 455 -29.65 -7.55 -10.54
C CYS A 455 -29.37 -7.94 -12.00
N ASP A 456 -29.15 -6.97 -12.89
CA ASP A 456 -28.79 -7.23 -14.29
C ASP A 456 -27.28 -7.49 -14.42
N VAL A 457 -26.90 -8.76 -14.27
CA VAL A 457 -25.48 -9.17 -14.26
C VAL A 457 -24.77 -8.87 -15.60
N ALA A 458 -25.47 -8.95 -16.72
CA ALA A 458 -24.88 -8.74 -18.04
C ALA A 458 -24.61 -7.23 -18.27
N ALA A 459 -25.61 -6.38 -18.02
CA ALA A 459 -25.44 -4.94 -18.11
C ALA A 459 -24.35 -4.42 -17.16
N LEU A 460 -24.32 -4.95 -15.93
CA LEU A 460 -23.30 -4.61 -14.93
C LEU A 460 -21.87 -4.97 -15.40
N TYR A 461 -21.70 -6.12 -16.06
CA TYR A 461 -20.40 -6.51 -16.64
C TYR A 461 -19.97 -5.57 -17.76
N ASP A 462 -20.89 -5.22 -18.67
CA ASP A 462 -20.65 -4.29 -19.77
C ASP A 462 -20.29 -2.88 -19.26
N ASP A 463 -20.88 -2.45 -18.15
CA ASP A 463 -20.52 -1.19 -17.51
C ASP A 463 -19.17 -1.23 -16.80
N PHE A 464 -18.81 -2.34 -16.15
CA PHE A 464 -17.46 -2.53 -15.61
C PHE A 464 -16.39 -2.55 -16.71
N ASN A 465 -16.72 -2.98 -17.93
CA ASN A 465 -15.80 -2.91 -19.07
C ASN A 465 -15.45 -1.47 -19.48
N GLN A 466 -16.28 -0.49 -19.12
CA GLN A 466 -16.05 0.93 -19.42
C GLN A 466 -15.11 1.62 -18.42
N PHE A 467 -14.67 0.93 -17.35
CA PHE A 467 -13.74 1.49 -16.35
C PHE A 467 -12.30 1.70 -16.82
N GLY A 468 -11.92 1.15 -17.98
CA GLY A 468 -10.56 1.25 -18.51
C GLY A 468 -9.53 0.72 -17.51
N GLN A 469 -8.53 1.55 -17.16
CA GLN A 469 -7.47 1.18 -16.21
C GLN A 469 -8.01 0.75 -14.83
N LEU A 470 -9.12 1.35 -14.38
CA LEU A 470 -9.72 0.98 -13.09
C LEU A 470 -10.26 -0.45 -13.07
N LYS A 471 -10.64 -1.01 -14.22
CA LYS A 471 -11.03 -2.42 -14.31
C LYS A 471 -9.87 -3.32 -13.91
N ILE A 472 -8.63 -2.95 -14.26
CA ILE A 472 -7.42 -3.68 -13.85
C ILE A 472 -7.23 -3.49 -12.35
N THR A 473 -7.22 -2.24 -11.87
CA THR A 473 -6.99 -1.91 -10.45
C THR A 473 -7.98 -2.58 -9.51
N LEU A 474 -9.28 -2.48 -9.83
CA LEU A 474 -10.38 -2.99 -9.01
C LEU A 474 -10.89 -4.36 -9.48
N GLY A 475 -10.25 -5.01 -10.45
CA GLY A 475 -10.81 -6.17 -11.16
C GLY A 475 -11.28 -7.28 -10.23
N TYR A 476 -10.51 -7.55 -9.18
CA TYR A 476 -10.88 -8.51 -8.13
C TYR A 476 -12.19 -8.12 -7.41
N PHE A 477 -12.26 -6.87 -7.00
CA PHE A 477 -13.41 -6.33 -6.29
C PHE A 477 -14.67 -6.32 -7.19
N LEU A 478 -14.51 -5.94 -8.45
CA LEU A 478 -15.59 -5.96 -9.45
C LEU A 478 -16.11 -7.38 -9.70
N GLU A 479 -15.22 -8.37 -9.81
CA GLU A 479 -15.59 -9.79 -9.93
C GLU A 479 -16.44 -10.24 -8.73
N LYS A 480 -16.13 -9.78 -7.51
CA LYS A 480 -16.95 -10.07 -6.33
C LYS A 480 -18.32 -9.43 -6.38
N ILE A 481 -18.42 -8.19 -6.85
CA ILE A 481 -19.71 -7.57 -7.07
C ILE A 481 -20.52 -8.38 -8.09
N LEU A 482 -19.92 -8.87 -9.18
CA LEU A 482 -20.62 -9.75 -10.13
C LEU A 482 -21.14 -11.04 -9.48
N ILE A 483 -20.29 -11.75 -8.71
CA ILE A 483 -20.69 -12.98 -8.01
C ILE A 483 -21.82 -12.71 -7.01
N LEU A 484 -21.73 -11.61 -6.26
CA LEU A 484 -22.81 -11.19 -5.36
C LEU A 484 -24.10 -10.91 -6.15
N THR A 485 -24.00 -10.21 -7.28
CA THR A 485 -25.16 -9.94 -8.16
C THR A 485 -25.80 -11.24 -8.66
N GLN A 486 -24.99 -12.22 -9.06
CA GLN A 486 -25.47 -13.54 -9.50
C GLN A 486 -26.22 -14.27 -8.38
N SER A 487 -25.64 -14.29 -7.18
CA SER A 487 -26.28 -14.87 -5.99
C SER A 487 -27.62 -14.18 -5.71
N MET A 488 -27.63 -12.85 -5.73
CA MET A 488 -28.85 -12.08 -5.52
C MET A 488 -29.91 -12.33 -6.59
N LYS A 489 -29.51 -12.38 -7.87
CA LYS A 489 -30.42 -12.72 -8.96
C LYS A 489 -31.04 -14.10 -8.77
N LEU A 490 -30.22 -15.08 -8.38
CA LEU A 490 -30.69 -16.43 -8.08
C LEU A 490 -31.78 -16.41 -7.01
N TRP A 491 -31.52 -15.79 -5.85
CA TRP A 491 -32.44 -15.87 -4.71
C TRP A 491 -33.65 -14.94 -4.81
N THR A 492 -33.52 -13.78 -5.46
CA THR A 492 -34.61 -12.78 -5.52
C THR A 492 -35.45 -12.84 -6.79
N GLN A 493 -34.92 -13.39 -7.90
CA GLN A 493 -35.60 -13.39 -9.20
C GLN A 493 -35.78 -14.79 -9.80
N ILE A 494 -34.87 -15.73 -9.56
CA ILE A 494 -34.97 -17.07 -10.16
C ILE A 494 -35.72 -18.00 -9.20
N ALA A 495 -35.14 -18.31 -8.04
CA ALA A 495 -35.68 -19.29 -7.09
C ALA A 495 -37.16 -19.06 -6.71
N PRO A 496 -37.67 -17.82 -6.50
CA PRO A 496 -39.08 -17.60 -6.18
C PRO A 496 -40.04 -17.85 -7.35
N ASN A 497 -39.55 -17.84 -8.59
CA ASN A 497 -40.37 -17.92 -9.80
C ASN A 497 -40.43 -19.33 -10.43
N TYR A 498 -39.65 -20.28 -9.92
CA TYR A 498 -39.59 -21.64 -10.45
C TYR A 498 -39.62 -22.66 -9.32
N ASN A 499 -40.48 -23.69 -9.43
CA ASN A 499 -40.46 -24.82 -8.49
C ASN A 499 -39.34 -25.82 -8.82
N CYS A 500 -38.98 -25.92 -10.10
CA CYS A 500 -37.89 -26.76 -10.58
C CYS A 500 -37.27 -26.13 -11.82
N LEU A 501 -35.94 -26.09 -11.88
CA LEU A 501 -35.21 -25.53 -13.02
C LEU A 501 -33.93 -26.32 -13.28
N SER A 502 -33.59 -26.53 -14.55
CA SER A 502 -32.34 -27.20 -14.91
C SER A 502 -31.13 -26.35 -14.53
N VAL A 503 -30.04 -26.99 -14.09
CA VAL A 503 -28.76 -26.35 -13.79
C VAL A 503 -28.25 -25.55 -15.00
N LYS A 504 -28.45 -26.08 -16.22
CA LYS A 504 -28.09 -25.41 -17.47
C LYS A 504 -28.87 -24.11 -17.68
N ASP A 505 -30.16 -24.09 -17.40
CA ASP A 505 -31.00 -22.89 -17.55
C ASP A 505 -30.67 -21.84 -16.48
N ILE A 506 -30.39 -22.26 -15.25
CA ILE A 506 -29.89 -21.37 -14.20
C ILE A 506 -28.56 -20.75 -14.64
N CYS A 507 -27.60 -21.55 -15.12
CA CYS A 507 -26.32 -21.04 -15.63
C CYS A 507 -26.53 -20.03 -16.76
N LYS A 508 -27.46 -20.30 -17.69
CA LYS A 508 -27.78 -19.37 -18.78
C LYS A 508 -28.32 -18.03 -18.27
N GLN A 509 -29.16 -18.04 -17.24
CA GLN A 509 -29.72 -16.81 -16.66
C GLN A 509 -28.72 -16.02 -15.80
N LEU A 510 -27.72 -16.70 -15.22
CA LEU A 510 -26.66 -16.09 -14.42
C LEU A 510 -25.41 -15.70 -15.22
N THR A 511 -25.31 -16.11 -16.49
CA THR A 511 -24.17 -15.78 -17.35
C THR A 511 -24.15 -14.28 -17.67
N TYR A 512 -23.00 -13.65 -17.46
CA TYR A 512 -22.76 -12.24 -17.79
C TYR A 512 -21.80 -12.05 -18.97
N ASP A 513 -20.87 -12.98 -19.18
CA ASP A 513 -19.93 -12.95 -20.30
C ASP A 513 -20.23 -14.11 -21.25
N LYS A 514 -20.40 -13.80 -22.54
CA LYS A 514 -20.60 -14.80 -23.59
C LYS A 514 -19.38 -15.68 -23.79
N GLU A 515 -18.18 -15.13 -23.56
CA GLU A 515 -16.91 -15.83 -23.71
C GLU A 515 -16.56 -16.66 -22.46
N LYS A 516 -17.01 -16.19 -21.28
CA LYS A 516 -16.81 -16.87 -19.99
C LYS A 516 -18.18 -17.19 -19.34
N PRO A 517 -18.92 -18.19 -19.86
CA PRO A 517 -20.21 -18.54 -19.32
C PRO A 517 -20.12 -19.10 -17.90
N MET A 518 -21.21 -18.99 -17.14
CA MET A 518 -21.34 -19.63 -15.82
C MET A 518 -21.13 -21.14 -15.97
N THR A 519 -20.10 -21.68 -15.32
CA THR A 519 -19.87 -23.12 -15.31
C THR A 519 -20.83 -23.81 -14.36
N ARG A 520 -21.16 -25.06 -14.67
CA ARG A 520 -21.94 -25.93 -13.78
C ARG A 520 -21.33 -25.98 -12.37
N ASP A 521 -20.02 -26.16 -12.30
CA ASP A 521 -19.31 -26.23 -11.03
C ASP A 521 -19.38 -24.90 -10.26
N GLY A 522 -19.30 -23.76 -10.96
CA GLY A 522 -19.49 -22.44 -10.35
C GLY A 522 -20.88 -22.27 -9.74
N LEU A 523 -21.93 -22.74 -10.41
CA LEU A 523 -23.29 -22.71 -9.87
C LEU A 523 -23.44 -23.63 -8.66
N LEU A 524 -22.90 -24.85 -8.74
CA LEU A 524 -22.93 -25.78 -7.63
C LEU A 524 -22.15 -25.25 -6.42
N THR A 525 -21.01 -24.59 -6.63
CA THR A 525 -20.28 -23.91 -5.55
C THR A 525 -21.15 -22.83 -4.92
N LEU A 526 -21.85 -22.01 -5.73
CA LEU A 526 -22.74 -20.96 -5.23
C LEU A 526 -23.86 -21.55 -4.36
N LEU A 527 -24.54 -22.59 -4.86
CA LEU A 527 -25.57 -23.31 -4.12
C LEU A 527 -24.98 -23.96 -2.85
N MET A 528 -23.94 -24.78 -2.94
CA MET A 528 -23.40 -25.42 -1.74
C MET A 528 -22.94 -24.41 -0.68
N THR A 529 -22.41 -23.27 -1.12
CA THR A 529 -22.06 -22.17 -0.21
C THR A 529 -23.28 -21.59 0.49
N SER A 530 -24.43 -21.47 -0.18
CA SER A 530 -25.67 -20.99 0.46
C SER A 530 -26.26 -21.98 1.47
N ILE A 531 -26.22 -23.30 1.18
CA ILE A 531 -26.60 -24.34 2.15
C ILE A 531 -25.70 -24.26 3.38
N MET A 532 -24.38 -24.26 3.19
CA MET A 532 -23.41 -24.26 4.30
C MET A 532 -23.54 -23.03 5.19
N ARG A 533 -23.91 -21.88 4.61
CA ARG A 533 -24.10 -20.64 5.37
C ARG A 533 -25.48 -20.53 6.01
N GLY A 534 -26.45 -21.35 5.59
CA GLY A 534 -27.85 -21.19 6.00
C GLY A 534 -28.47 -19.86 5.54
N ASN A 535 -27.89 -19.24 4.51
CA ASN A 535 -28.26 -17.90 4.03
C ASN A 535 -29.12 -17.94 2.75
N ALA A 536 -29.66 -19.12 2.39
CA ALA A 536 -30.56 -19.22 1.25
C ALA A 536 -31.92 -18.65 1.63
N ASP A 537 -32.40 -17.64 0.88
CA ASP A 537 -33.71 -17.03 1.09
C ASP A 537 -34.86 -18.01 0.78
N VAL A 538 -34.57 -19.01 -0.06
CA VAL A 538 -35.52 -20.04 -0.49
C VAL A 538 -34.90 -21.41 -0.23
N TYR A 539 -35.68 -22.33 0.34
CA TYR A 539 -35.25 -23.73 0.51
C TYR A 539 -35.17 -24.44 -0.83
N TYR A 540 -34.19 -25.32 -1.00
CA TYR A 540 -34.01 -26.04 -2.25
C TYR A 540 -33.33 -27.40 -2.07
N LYS A 541 -33.51 -28.25 -3.08
CA LYS A 541 -32.87 -29.56 -3.23
C LYS A 541 -32.20 -29.65 -4.60
N ILE A 542 -30.98 -30.18 -4.64
CA ILE A 542 -30.25 -30.42 -5.89
C ILE A 542 -30.38 -31.90 -6.26
N ASP A 543 -30.78 -32.18 -7.49
CA ASP A 543 -30.71 -33.52 -8.08
C ASP A 543 -29.53 -33.59 -9.05
N PHE A 544 -28.52 -34.37 -8.70
CA PHE A 544 -27.31 -34.53 -9.49
C PHE A 544 -27.46 -35.50 -10.66
N ILE A 545 -28.48 -36.37 -10.64
CA ILE A 545 -28.72 -37.35 -11.71
C ILE A 545 -29.37 -36.63 -12.89
N ASP A 546 -30.43 -35.89 -12.61
CA ASP A 546 -31.19 -35.16 -13.62
C ASP A 546 -30.66 -33.74 -13.87
N ASP A 547 -29.69 -33.29 -13.08
CA ASP A 547 -29.06 -31.95 -13.14
C ASP A 547 -30.09 -30.81 -13.03
N VAL A 548 -30.99 -30.94 -12.06
CA VAL A 548 -32.07 -29.98 -11.77
C VAL A 548 -32.01 -29.52 -10.31
N VAL A 549 -32.54 -28.32 -10.07
CA VAL A 549 -32.70 -27.74 -8.73
C VAL A 549 -34.18 -27.51 -8.48
N TYR A 550 -34.68 -28.07 -7.39
CA TYR A 550 -36.03 -27.87 -6.91
C TYR A 550 -36.05 -26.79 -5.84
N PHE A 551 -36.92 -25.80 -5.96
CA PHE A 551 -37.09 -24.70 -5.00
C PHE A 551 -38.47 -24.77 -4.35
N GLY A 552 -38.57 -24.46 -3.06
CA GLY A 552 -39.85 -24.40 -2.36
C GLY A 552 -39.74 -24.76 -0.87
N ASP A 553 -40.72 -24.30 -0.09
CA ASP A 553 -40.80 -24.54 1.35
C ASP A 553 -40.97 -26.02 1.72
N GLU A 554 -41.42 -26.86 0.79
CA GLU A 554 -41.48 -28.32 0.96
C GLU A 554 -40.09 -28.94 1.19
N TYR A 555 -39.02 -28.25 0.81
CA TYR A 555 -37.64 -28.64 1.05
C TYR A 555 -37.06 -28.01 2.31
N LYS A 556 -37.89 -27.34 3.13
CA LYS A 556 -37.59 -26.95 4.51
C LYS A 556 -37.54 -28.19 5.40
N VAL A 557 -36.62 -29.10 5.09
CA VAL A 557 -36.30 -30.21 5.97
C VAL A 557 -35.15 -29.73 6.84
N PRO A 558 -35.33 -29.57 8.15
CA PRO A 558 -34.20 -29.34 9.03
C PRO A 558 -33.21 -30.49 8.83
N LEU A 559 -31.91 -30.18 8.68
CA LEU A 559 -30.85 -31.20 8.76
C LEU A 559 -30.79 -31.89 10.14
N THR A 560 -31.71 -31.54 11.05
CA THR A 560 -31.93 -32.18 12.34
C THR A 560 -33.22 -32.99 12.30
N LEU A 561 -33.08 -34.28 12.59
CA LEU A 561 -34.13 -35.28 12.82
C LEU A 561 -34.77 -35.87 11.55
N SER A 562 -33.98 -36.69 10.84
CA SER A 562 -34.55 -37.89 10.23
C SER A 562 -35.35 -38.63 11.31
N SER A 563 -36.67 -38.56 11.22
CA SER A 563 -37.59 -39.41 11.96
C SER A 563 -37.51 -40.82 11.38
N HIS A 564 -36.34 -41.45 11.42
CA HIS A 564 -36.27 -42.90 11.35
C HIS A 564 -36.56 -43.40 12.75
N HIS A 565 -37.63 -44.19 12.86
CA HIS A 565 -38.00 -44.97 14.04
C HIS A 565 -36.76 -45.36 14.84
N GLN A 566 -36.58 -44.80 16.03
CA GLN A 566 -35.67 -45.36 17.02
C GLN A 566 -36.13 -46.82 17.25
N PRO A 567 -35.34 -47.84 16.88
CA PRO A 567 -35.45 -49.10 17.58
C PRO A 567 -34.96 -48.76 18.98
N SER A 568 -35.80 -48.95 20.00
CA SER A 568 -35.39 -48.78 21.38
C SER A 568 -34.29 -49.80 21.72
N LEU A 569 -33.05 -49.46 21.46
CA LEU A 569 -31.88 -50.19 21.93
C LEU A 569 -31.30 -49.38 23.09
N LYS A 570 -31.66 -49.83 24.29
CA LYS A 570 -30.94 -49.49 25.52
C LYS A 570 -29.52 -50.01 25.39
N GLY A 571 -28.57 -49.14 25.10
CA GLY A 571 -27.15 -49.43 25.10
C GLY A 571 -26.38 -48.15 24.88
N LYS A 572 -25.52 -47.81 25.84
CA LYS A 572 -24.68 -46.61 25.82
C LYS A 572 -23.63 -46.70 24.72
N ASP A 573 -23.22 -45.50 24.29
CA ASP A 573 -21.97 -45.11 23.66
C ASP A 573 -21.92 -45.04 22.12
N GLU A 574 -21.61 -43.81 21.69
CA GLU A 574 -20.94 -43.40 20.45
C GLU A 574 -21.53 -43.82 19.09
N LEU A 575 -22.56 -43.11 18.61
CA LEU A 575 -22.89 -43.13 17.17
C LEU A 575 -23.62 -41.83 16.76
N THR A 576 -22.88 -40.77 16.42
CA THR A 576 -23.46 -39.53 15.83
C THR A 576 -22.75 -39.00 14.59
N SER A 577 -21.78 -39.74 14.04
CA SER A 577 -21.02 -39.32 12.85
C SER A 577 -20.99 -40.35 11.71
N TYR A 578 -21.64 -41.51 11.87
CA TYR A 578 -21.51 -42.64 10.94
C TYR A 578 -22.56 -42.71 9.82
N GLU A 579 -23.73 -42.05 9.95
CA GLU A 579 -24.82 -42.21 8.98
C GLU A 579 -24.82 -41.17 7.85
N PHE A 580 -24.01 -40.11 7.94
CA PHE A 580 -23.98 -39.03 6.95
C PHE A 580 -23.33 -39.42 5.60
N ALA A 581 -22.56 -40.51 5.56
CA ALA A 581 -21.76 -40.90 4.39
C ALA A 581 -22.49 -41.87 3.43
N ASN A 582 -23.61 -42.47 3.83
CA ASN A 582 -24.25 -43.55 3.05
C ASN A 582 -25.23 -43.06 1.96
N ASP A 583 -25.74 -41.82 2.03
CA ASP A 583 -26.69 -41.30 1.03
C ASP A 583 -26.02 -40.78 -0.26
N VAL A 584 -24.69 -40.71 -0.29
CA VAL A 584 -23.90 -40.26 -1.47
C VAL A 584 -23.17 -41.41 -2.17
N GLY A 585 -23.40 -42.66 -1.74
CA GLY A 585 -22.76 -43.85 -2.34
C GLY A 585 -21.25 -43.96 -2.09
N VAL A 586 -20.71 -43.20 -1.14
CA VAL A 586 -19.27 -43.19 -0.82
C VAL A 586 -19.03 -44.15 0.35
N ARG A 587 -19.02 -45.46 0.10
CA ARG A 587 -18.24 -46.46 0.88
C ARG A 587 -18.42 -47.88 0.36
N SER A 588 -17.45 -48.32 -0.44
CA SER A 588 -16.84 -49.63 -0.24
C SER A 588 -15.32 -49.42 -0.28
N VAL A 589 -14.66 -49.66 0.85
CA VAL A 589 -13.20 -49.68 1.14
C VAL A 589 -12.85 -48.76 2.32
N GLU A 590 -11.92 -49.25 3.13
CA GLU A 590 -11.68 -49.01 4.56
C GLU A 590 -11.45 -47.55 5.02
N SER A 591 -11.76 -47.34 6.29
CA SER A 591 -11.88 -46.09 7.03
C SER A 591 -10.68 -45.14 6.95
N ILE A 592 -10.92 -43.94 6.41
CA ILE A 592 -10.15 -42.73 6.71
C ILE A 592 -10.98 -41.89 7.69
N HIS A 593 -10.42 -41.57 8.86
CA HIS A 593 -10.98 -40.58 9.78
C HIS A 593 -10.86 -39.20 9.14
N PHE A 594 -12.00 -38.52 8.94
CA PHE A 594 -12.02 -37.13 8.54
C PHE A 594 -12.31 -36.27 9.76
N ASP A 595 -11.34 -35.44 10.13
CA ASP A 595 -11.55 -34.31 11.03
C ASP A 595 -12.44 -33.28 10.34
N LEU A 596 -13.45 -32.75 11.04
CA LEU A 596 -14.41 -31.77 10.51
C LEU A 596 -13.81 -30.37 10.27
N ASP A 597 -12.50 -30.19 10.51
CA ASP A 597 -11.73 -28.96 10.26
C ASP A 597 -11.30 -28.78 8.79
N VAL A 598 -11.81 -29.60 7.89
CA VAL A 598 -11.33 -29.67 6.51
C VAL A 598 -12.04 -28.65 5.60
N ARG A 599 -11.26 -27.65 5.19
CA ARG A 599 -11.58 -26.55 4.25
C ARG A 599 -12.38 -27.05 3.04
N GLY A 600 -13.50 -26.37 2.72
CA GLY A 600 -14.38 -26.75 1.59
C GLY A 600 -13.67 -26.91 0.25
N ALA A 601 -12.58 -26.18 -0.02
CA ALA A 601 -11.76 -26.38 -1.22
C ALA A 601 -11.10 -27.77 -1.28
N TYR A 602 -10.61 -28.27 -0.14
CA TYR A 602 -10.02 -29.61 -0.05
C TYR A 602 -11.08 -30.72 -0.17
N PHE A 603 -12.31 -30.47 0.30
CA PHE A 603 -13.45 -31.35 0.03
C PHE A 603 -13.79 -31.40 -1.46
N PHE A 604 -13.81 -30.25 -2.15
CA PHE A 604 -14.05 -30.19 -3.60
C PHE A 604 -12.91 -30.82 -4.42
N ASP A 605 -11.66 -30.65 -4.00
CA ASP A 605 -10.52 -31.33 -4.62
C ASP A 605 -10.60 -32.84 -4.44
N GLN A 606 -10.97 -33.33 -3.24
CA GLN A 606 -11.21 -34.75 -3.02
C GLN A 606 -12.39 -35.31 -3.83
N LEU A 607 -13.50 -34.57 -3.95
CA LEU A 607 -14.63 -34.96 -4.80
C LEU A 607 -14.23 -35.04 -6.28
N LYS A 608 -13.41 -34.08 -6.73
CA LYS A 608 -12.86 -34.06 -8.09
C LYS A 608 -11.93 -35.26 -8.32
N GLN A 609 -11.12 -35.61 -7.32
CA GLN A 609 -10.17 -36.72 -7.38
C GLN A 609 -10.88 -38.08 -7.36
N ALA A 610 -11.86 -38.27 -6.47
CA ALA A 610 -12.71 -39.46 -6.43
C ALA A 610 -13.50 -39.67 -7.74
N ARG A 611 -13.89 -38.58 -8.42
CA ARG A 611 -14.57 -38.66 -9.72
C ARG A 611 -13.64 -39.12 -10.83
N ILE A 612 -12.39 -38.66 -10.86
CA ILE A 612 -11.36 -39.11 -11.81
C ILE A 612 -11.11 -40.61 -11.66
N GLU A 613 -11.05 -41.09 -10.42
CA GLU A 613 -10.88 -42.51 -10.08
C GLU A 613 -12.10 -43.35 -10.52
N HIS A 614 -13.32 -42.81 -10.39
CA HIS A 614 -14.54 -43.49 -10.85
C HIS A 614 -14.75 -43.47 -12.37
N THR A 615 -14.24 -42.46 -13.10
CA THR A 615 -14.32 -42.41 -14.57
C THR A 615 -13.33 -43.34 -15.29
N HIS A 616 -12.40 -43.98 -14.58
CA HIS A 616 -11.37 -44.85 -15.16
C HIS A 616 -11.59 -46.37 -14.97
N VAL A 617 -12.81 -46.81 -14.63
CA VAL A 617 -13.16 -48.24 -14.69
C VAL A 617 -13.76 -48.56 -16.07
N PRO A 618 -13.04 -49.26 -16.99
CA PRO A 618 -13.63 -49.68 -18.25
C PRO A 618 -14.50 -50.91 -18.00
N SER A 619 -15.75 -50.85 -18.47
CA SER A 619 -16.57 -52.05 -18.68
C SER A 619 -15.86 -52.98 -19.67
N PRO A 620 -15.66 -54.27 -19.38
CA PRO A 620 -14.97 -55.15 -20.31
C PRO A 620 -15.96 -55.62 -21.37
N VAL A 621 -15.62 -55.37 -22.64
CA VAL A 621 -15.84 -56.21 -23.84
C VAL A 621 -16.16 -55.33 -25.06
N LYS A 622 -15.31 -55.52 -26.09
CA LYS A 622 -15.23 -54.84 -27.41
C LYS A 622 -14.50 -53.49 -27.30
N THR A 623 -13.30 -53.31 -27.86
CA THR A 623 -12.87 -53.62 -29.23
C THR A 623 -11.34 -53.52 -29.31
N GLU A 624 -10.72 -54.18 -30.30
CA GLU A 624 -9.32 -54.01 -30.79
C GLU A 624 -8.21 -54.65 -29.91
N LEU A 625 -7.48 -55.70 -30.29
CA LEU A 625 -7.14 -56.26 -31.61
C LEU A 625 -6.59 -55.22 -32.59
N ALA A 626 -5.51 -54.55 -32.20
CA ALA A 626 -4.46 -54.15 -33.13
C ALA A 626 -3.15 -53.90 -32.38
N ASN A 627 -2.11 -54.60 -32.84
CA ASN A 627 -0.69 -54.27 -32.70
C ASN A 627 -0.06 -54.45 -31.32
N THR A 628 0.55 -55.62 -31.10
CA THR A 628 2.00 -55.71 -30.88
C THR A 628 2.44 -57.17 -30.93
N ASP A 629 3.25 -57.49 -31.93
CA ASP A 629 4.15 -58.63 -31.90
C ASP A 629 5.14 -58.44 -30.75
N ILE A 630 5.26 -59.43 -29.85
CA ILE A 630 6.52 -59.87 -29.25
C ILE A 630 6.35 -61.30 -28.72
N ALA A 631 7.25 -62.13 -29.23
CA ALA A 631 7.75 -63.44 -28.81
C ALA A 631 7.11 -64.18 -27.63
N LYS A 632 6.71 -65.41 -27.98
CA LYS A 632 6.49 -66.60 -27.17
C LYS A 632 7.62 -66.82 -26.15
N ASP A 633 7.31 -66.71 -24.87
CA ASP A 633 7.66 -67.79 -23.94
C ASP A 633 6.56 -67.95 -22.89
N GLY A 634 6.16 -69.20 -22.69
CA GLY A 634 4.88 -69.57 -22.09
C GLY A 634 4.92 -69.65 -20.57
N SER A 635 4.65 -68.54 -19.89
CA SER A 635 3.98 -68.53 -18.59
C SER A 635 3.45 -67.12 -18.30
N GLN A 636 2.14 -66.94 -18.39
CA GLN A 636 1.53 -65.70 -17.88
C GLN A 636 1.72 -65.68 -16.35
N PRO A 637 2.35 -64.63 -15.78
CA PRO A 637 2.46 -64.51 -14.34
C PRO A 637 1.06 -64.45 -13.76
N THR A 638 0.81 -65.26 -12.74
CA THR A 638 -0.49 -65.28 -12.07
C THR A 638 -0.82 -63.89 -11.54
N ALA A 639 -2.10 -63.54 -11.40
CA ALA A 639 -2.51 -62.25 -10.83
C ALA A 639 -1.81 -61.95 -9.49
N LYS A 640 -1.47 -63.00 -8.74
CA LYS A 640 -0.70 -62.92 -7.49
C LYS A 640 0.77 -62.52 -7.71
N GLU A 641 1.44 -63.00 -8.76
CA GLU A 641 2.80 -62.59 -9.13
C GLU A 641 2.84 -61.18 -9.70
N GLN A 642 1.81 -60.77 -10.44
CA GLN A 642 1.68 -59.39 -10.90
C GLN A 642 1.46 -58.43 -9.71
N GLN A 643 0.63 -58.81 -8.74
CA GLN A 643 0.40 -58.03 -7.52
C GLN A 643 1.65 -57.97 -6.64
N ALA A 644 2.42 -59.07 -6.53
CA ALA A 644 3.69 -59.09 -5.81
C ALA A 644 4.75 -58.17 -6.45
N LYS A 645 4.87 -58.20 -7.79
CA LYS A 645 5.77 -57.29 -8.52
C LYS A 645 5.34 -55.83 -8.40
N LEU A 646 4.03 -55.56 -8.35
CA LEU A 646 3.52 -54.20 -8.12
C LEU A 646 3.85 -53.71 -6.70
N HIS A 647 3.70 -54.58 -5.70
CA HIS A 647 4.03 -54.27 -4.32
C HIS A 647 5.54 -54.06 -4.11
N GLU A 648 6.39 -54.87 -4.74
CA GLU A 648 7.84 -54.68 -4.71
C GLU A 648 8.26 -53.35 -5.33
N LYS A 649 7.66 -52.98 -6.47
CA LYS A 649 7.89 -51.68 -7.12
C LYS A 649 7.41 -50.50 -6.26
N TYR A 650 6.30 -50.67 -5.54
CA TYR A 650 5.82 -49.68 -4.58
C TYR A 650 6.80 -49.48 -3.42
N MET A 651 7.30 -50.57 -2.82
CA MET A 651 8.28 -50.50 -1.72
C MET A 651 9.62 -49.88 -2.16
N GLN A 652 10.05 -50.10 -3.40
CA GLN A 652 11.24 -49.44 -3.96
C GLN A 652 11.04 -47.92 -4.09
N LEU A 653 9.84 -47.47 -4.51
CA LEU A 653 9.52 -46.05 -4.62
C LEU A 653 9.44 -45.37 -3.24
N VAL A 654 8.88 -46.04 -2.24
CA VAL A 654 8.86 -45.55 -0.85
C VAL A 654 10.29 -45.37 -0.32
N GLY A 655 11.18 -46.35 -0.52
CA GLY A 655 12.58 -46.24 -0.09
C GLY A 655 13.38 -45.15 -0.84
N MET A 656 13.00 -44.82 -2.08
CA MET A 656 13.58 -43.68 -2.80
C MET A 656 13.08 -42.33 -2.25
N ALA A 657 11.81 -42.25 -1.85
CA ALA A 657 11.23 -41.05 -1.26
C ALA A 657 11.86 -40.75 0.12
N GLU A 658 12.03 -41.76 0.98
CA GLU A 658 12.69 -41.64 2.29
C GLU A 658 14.13 -41.13 2.14
N LYS A 659 14.91 -41.67 1.19
CA LYS A 659 16.27 -41.18 0.91
C LYS A 659 16.31 -39.73 0.43
N ASN A 660 15.29 -39.27 -0.28
CA ASN A 660 15.20 -37.89 -0.74
C ASN A 660 14.82 -36.93 0.41
N ILE A 661 13.97 -37.37 1.33
CA ILE A 661 13.63 -36.63 2.56
C ILE A 661 14.88 -36.45 3.43
N ASP A 662 15.63 -37.54 3.69
CA ASP A 662 16.90 -37.48 4.43
C ASP A 662 17.91 -36.51 3.81
N LYS A 663 17.96 -36.46 2.47
CA LYS A 663 18.85 -35.56 1.72
C LYS A 663 18.43 -34.09 1.85
N LEU A 664 17.12 -33.82 1.89
CA LEU A 664 16.56 -32.48 2.11
C LEU A 664 16.80 -32.01 3.55
N GLU A 665 16.60 -32.87 4.55
CA GLU A 665 16.85 -32.54 5.95
C GLU A 665 18.34 -32.28 6.24
N ARG A 666 19.27 -32.95 5.53
CA ARG A 666 20.70 -32.64 5.61
C ARG A 666 21.01 -31.27 5.01
N LYS A 667 20.46 -30.96 3.82
CA LYS A 667 20.61 -29.63 3.21
C LYS A 667 20.05 -28.51 4.07
N GLN A 668 18.93 -28.75 4.75
CA GLN A 668 18.32 -27.77 5.65
C GLN A 668 19.22 -27.52 6.87
N ARG A 669 19.76 -28.57 7.50
CA ARG A 669 20.72 -28.44 8.60
C ARG A 669 22.04 -27.77 8.20
N ASP A 670 22.48 -27.97 6.97
CA ASP A 670 23.67 -27.29 6.43
C ASP A 670 23.41 -25.81 6.11
N ASN A 671 22.17 -25.41 5.83
CA ASN A 671 21.79 -24.00 5.65
C ASN A 671 21.54 -23.27 6.99
N GLU A 672 21.19 -24.01 8.05
CA GLU A 672 20.99 -23.47 9.40
C GLU A 672 22.29 -23.32 10.20
N ARG A 673 23.40 -23.90 9.71
CA ARG A 673 24.76 -23.73 10.25
C ARG A 673 25.53 -22.68 9.47
#